data_AF-F8CBM5-F1
#
_entry.id   AF-F8CBM5-F1
#
_cell.length_a   1.000
_cell.length_b   1.000
_cell.length_c   1.000
_cell.angle_alpha   90.00
_cell.angle_beta   90.00
_cell.angle_gamma   90.00
#
_symmetry.space_group_name_H-M   'P 1'
#
loop_
_entity.id
_entity.type
_entity.pdbx_description
1 polymer ?
#
loop_
_entity_poly.entity_id
_entity_poly.type
_entity_poly.pdbx_seq_one_letter_code
_entity_poly.pdbx_strand_id
1 'polypeptide(L)'
;MSRYAVAIFASAFLLFGVQPLVGRFSLPWYGGTPGVWTACMLFFQAVLLGGYAYAHGLASRLAPRTQARVHLGLLAVAVLLLGARALLSGSPVAPGPEWRPEGTGLAVPRLLAMLATTIGLPFFVLSTTGPLLQSWFARARPGRSPYPLYALSNTGSLLALLGYPFLVEPWVGRGAQAWAWGVGFVFFAAACAVCALDVMKQPPDAAPVATTAAPVTATPLTEGPGDAADATVARPTVRATLSWLGLSTCASVLLLATTNQLSQDVAAGPFLWVLPLAVYLLTFILAFSRESFYSRTVYAVLLIASGAGVAHAQAQGPQSSLALQLSAYSVALFAGCMVCHGELYRLRPPSRHLSAFYLWVSAGGVLGGLLISVLAPAVFSAYWEYPLSLGACCAVALVGMARQEGEATRTQRLQRVLRGAMLLLVAGHLTYTMAREQRRARFASRNFFGVVRVMELGVGSPEDHRFTLLHGAITHGLQYVAPERRGVPTTYYTPEAGLGLAIAEQRRLREAVGLPAGLRVGVLGLGVGTSAALLQAEDTGRFYEIDPAVLALARGEGGYFSFLRDTPARVELVEGDARISLERELEAGGPQGFDVLALDTFSSDAVPVHLLTQEAVALYRAHLAPHGVLALHISNVHLDLVPLTLAHARALGLHAALVVNETHGDALRSNWMVLSPDREFSWGPTFTRASARVRRLGLRDEPDFTWTDEKSSVLHVLRRGTGPAASVRDVEAASGPPGPASAQPGAE
;
A
#
# COMPACT_ATOMS: atom_id res chain seq x y z
N MET A 1 17.19 -15.98 31.83
CA MET A 1 16.16 -15.00 31.48
C MET A 1 16.67 -14.03 30.43
N SER A 2 17.77 -13.32 30.68
CA SER A 2 18.40 -12.39 29.71
C SER A 2 18.65 -12.99 28.31
N ARG A 3 19.23 -14.20 28.23
CA ARG A 3 19.50 -14.89 26.95
C ARG A 3 18.23 -15.08 26.09
N TYR A 4 17.16 -15.61 26.70
CA TYR A 4 15.87 -15.81 26.05
C TYR A 4 15.19 -14.50 25.70
N ALA A 5 15.31 -13.48 26.56
CA ALA A 5 14.78 -12.15 26.32
C ALA A 5 15.40 -11.50 25.07
N VAL A 6 16.73 -11.56 24.93
CA VAL A 6 17.44 -11.03 23.75
C VAL A 6 16.99 -11.73 22.47
N ALA A 7 16.94 -13.07 22.47
CA ALA A 7 16.55 -13.82 21.28
C ALA A 7 15.08 -13.56 20.86
N ILE A 8 14.16 -13.50 21.83
CA ILE A 8 12.74 -13.23 21.57
C ILE A 8 12.54 -11.79 21.08
N PHE A 9 13.18 -10.80 21.71
CA PHE A 9 13.11 -9.40 21.28
C PHE A 9 13.65 -9.23 19.87
N ALA A 10 14.86 -9.75 19.59
CA ALA A 10 15.49 -9.66 18.29
C ALA A 10 14.63 -10.33 17.21
N SER A 11 14.07 -11.51 17.52
CA SER A 11 13.18 -12.21 16.60
C SER A 11 11.93 -11.42 16.26
N ALA A 12 11.25 -10.87 17.28
CA ALA A 12 10.02 -10.09 17.08
C ALA A 12 10.31 -8.80 16.30
N PHE A 13 11.38 -8.09 16.66
CA PHE A 13 11.79 -6.87 15.99
C PHE A 13 12.12 -7.11 14.50
N LEU A 14 12.89 -8.15 14.18
CA LEU A 14 13.26 -8.50 12.81
C LEU A 14 12.06 -9.01 12.00
N LEU A 15 11.18 -9.81 12.62
CA LEU A 15 9.99 -10.39 11.96
C LEU A 15 9.03 -9.30 11.50
N PHE A 16 8.84 -8.24 12.29
CA PHE A 16 7.94 -7.15 11.91
C PHE A 16 8.64 -6.04 11.11
N GLY A 17 9.95 -5.82 11.30
CA GLY A 17 10.72 -4.83 10.54
C GLY A 17 10.93 -5.21 9.08
N VAL A 18 11.02 -6.49 8.75
CA VAL A 18 11.26 -6.96 7.36
C VAL A 18 10.06 -6.81 6.44
N GLN A 19 8.85 -6.85 7.00
CA GLN A 19 7.61 -6.84 6.22
C GLN A 19 7.47 -5.57 5.37
N PRO A 20 7.54 -4.34 5.95
CA PRO A 20 7.49 -3.12 5.15
C PRO A 20 8.71 -2.96 4.23
N LEU A 21 9.89 -3.47 4.62
CA LEU A 21 11.09 -3.44 3.78
C LEU A 21 10.91 -4.23 2.48
N VAL A 22 10.47 -5.47 2.60
CA VAL A 22 10.24 -6.34 1.44
C VAL A 22 9.05 -5.84 0.61
N GLY A 23 8.01 -5.32 1.26
CA GLY A 23 6.92 -4.62 0.58
C GLY A 23 7.43 -3.47 -0.30
N ARG A 24 8.34 -2.63 0.21
CA ARG A 24 8.95 -1.54 -0.57
C ARG A 24 9.84 -2.02 -1.72
N PHE A 25 10.51 -3.16 -1.60
CA PHE A 25 11.26 -3.74 -2.73
C PHE A 25 10.33 -4.23 -3.84
N SER A 26 9.16 -4.74 -3.47
CA SER A 26 8.18 -5.30 -4.40
C SER A 26 7.38 -4.20 -5.10
N LEU A 27 7.02 -3.15 -4.38
CA LEU A 27 6.07 -2.14 -4.80
C LEU A 27 6.36 -1.51 -6.19
N PRO A 28 7.61 -1.10 -6.53
CA PRO A 28 7.94 -0.51 -7.83
C PRO A 28 7.66 -1.44 -9.01
N TRP A 29 7.89 -2.73 -8.85
CA TRP A 29 7.74 -3.68 -9.95
C TRP A 29 6.29 -4.03 -10.25
N TYR A 30 5.41 -3.78 -9.29
CA TYR A 30 4.00 -4.17 -9.34
C TYR A 30 3.09 -2.93 -9.40
N GLY A 31 3.58 -1.81 -9.95
CA GLY A 31 2.78 -0.63 -10.29
C GLY A 31 2.40 0.27 -9.11
N GLY A 32 2.98 0.09 -7.92
CA GLY A 32 2.67 0.96 -6.79
C GLY A 32 1.31 0.72 -6.14
N THR A 33 0.72 -0.48 -6.29
CA THR A 33 -0.68 -0.71 -5.93
C THR A 33 -0.85 -1.26 -4.51
N PRO A 34 -2.03 -1.04 -3.87
CA PRO A 34 -2.36 -1.63 -2.57
C PRO A 34 -2.31 -3.17 -2.56
N GLY A 35 -2.52 -3.82 -3.71
CA GLY A 35 -2.54 -5.27 -3.85
C GLY A 35 -1.19 -5.94 -3.51
N VAL A 36 -0.08 -5.22 -3.64
CA VAL A 36 1.25 -5.72 -3.24
C VAL A 36 1.29 -6.02 -1.75
N TRP A 37 0.79 -5.10 -0.92
CA TRP A 37 0.85 -5.26 0.54
C TRP A 37 -0.03 -6.40 1.03
N THR A 38 -1.24 -6.56 0.48
CA THR A 38 -2.14 -7.65 0.90
C THR A 38 -1.58 -9.02 0.52
N ALA A 39 -0.96 -9.14 -0.67
CA ALA A 39 -0.25 -10.35 -1.07
C ALA A 39 0.97 -10.63 -0.15
N CYS A 40 1.75 -9.61 0.21
CA CYS A 40 2.81 -9.74 1.21
C CYS A 40 2.26 -10.22 2.58
N MET A 41 1.14 -9.65 3.04
CA MET A 41 0.51 -10.06 4.29
C MET A 41 0.01 -11.51 4.26
N LEU A 42 -0.61 -11.95 3.15
CA LEU A 42 -0.99 -13.34 2.95
C LEU A 42 0.22 -14.27 3.08
N PHE A 43 1.33 -13.93 2.42
CA PHE A 43 2.59 -14.68 2.53
C PHE A 43 3.07 -14.76 3.98
N PHE A 44 3.22 -13.62 4.66
CA PHE A 44 3.74 -13.58 6.03
C PHE A 44 2.83 -14.31 7.01
N GLN A 45 1.51 -14.20 6.87
CA GLN A 45 0.55 -14.96 7.67
C GLN A 45 0.68 -16.47 7.44
N ALA A 46 0.86 -16.90 6.18
CA ALA A 46 1.02 -18.32 5.85
C ALA A 46 2.32 -18.91 6.41
N VAL A 47 3.43 -18.17 6.28
CA VAL A 47 4.72 -18.60 6.83
C VAL A 47 4.74 -18.55 8.36
N LEU A 48 4.03 -17.60 8.97
CA LEU A 48 3.81 -17.54 10.43
C LEU A 48 3.04 -18.77 10.92
N LEU A 49 1.95 -19.14 10.25
CA LEU A 49 1.19 -20.36 10.53
C LEU A 49 2.09 -21.60 10.41
N GLY A 50 2.90 -21.68 9.35
CA GLY A 50 3.87 -22.75 9.16
C GLY A 50 4.88 -22.85 10.31
N GLY A 51 5.43 -21.72 10.76
CA GLY A 51 6.36 -21.68 11.90
C GLY A 51 5.73 -22.12 13.22
N TYR A 52 4.47 -21.75 13.46
CA TYR A 52 3.73 -22.21 14.64
C TYR A 52 3.42 -23.71 14.59
N ALA A 53 3.02 -24.23 13.42
CA ALA A 53 2.82 -25.66 13.21
C ALA A 53 4.13 -26.45 13.44
N TYR A 54 5.25 -25.94 12.93
CA TYR A 54 6.58 -26.50 13.16
C TYR A 54 6.94 -26.51 14.65
N ALA A 55 6.82 -25.36 15.34
CA ALA A 55 7.18 -25.26 16.75
C ALA A 55 6.30 -26.19 17.62
N HIS A 56 5.00 -26.26 17.33
CA HIS A 56 4.08 -27.17 18.01
C HIS A 56 4.43 -28.64 17.75
N GLY A 57 4.69 -29.03 16.50
CA GLY A 57 5.07 -30.39 16.12
C GLY A 57 6.40 -30.81 16.77
N LEU A 58 7.37 -29.90 16.80
CA LEU A 58 8.67 -30.13 17.41
C LEU A 58 8.57 -30.28 18.93
N ALA A 59 7.83 -29.39 19.59
CA ALA A 59 7.64 -29.37 21.03
C ALA A 59 6.89 -30.59 21.57
N SER A 60 5.93 -31.10 20.79
CA SER A 60 5.03 -32.21 21.16
C SER A 60 5.56 -33.60 20.84
N ARG A 61 6.41 -33.76 19.81
CA ARG A 61 6.83 -35.08 19.32
C ARG A 61 8.28 -35.45 19.62
N LEU A 62 9.16 -34.48 19.83
CA LEU A 62 10.60 -34.74 19.94
C LEU A 62 11.14 -34.41 21.34
N ALA A 63 12.17 -35.15 21.77
CA ALA A 63 12.90 -34.87 22.99
C ALA A 63 13.65 -33.52 22.90
N PRO A 64 13.80 -32.74 24.01
CA PRO A 64 14.36 -31.39 24.00
C PRO A 64 15.70 -31.25 23.26
N ARG A 65 16.63 -32.21 23.45
CA ARG A 65 17.93 -32.21 22.77
C ARG A 65 17.82 -32.38 21.25
N THR A 66 16.83 -33.17 20.80
CA THR A 66 16.54 -33.32 19.36
C THR A 66 15.86 -32.08 18.83
N GLN A 67 14.98 -31.43 19.60
CA GLN A 67 14.41 -30.13 19.23
C GLN A 67 15.50 -29.09 18.97
N ALA A 68 16.46 -28.97 19.91
CA ALA A 68 17.59 -28.06 19.79
C ALA A 68 18.45 -28.35 18.55
N ARG A 69 18.81 -29.61 18.30
CA ARG A 69 19.62 -30.01 17.12
C ARG A 69 18.91 -29.72 15.79
N VAL A 70 17.63 -30.08 15.68
CA VAL A 70 16.85 -29.85 14.45
C VAL A 70 16.72 -28.34 14.18
N HIS A 71 16.46 -27.55 15.21
CA HIS A 71 16.32 -26.10 15.06
C HIS A 71 17.67 -25.40 14.77
N LEU A 72 18.77 -25.85 15.38
CA LEU A 72 20.12 -25.37 15.05
C LEU A 72 20.50 -25.68 13.59
N GLY A 73 20.18 -26.88 13.09
CA GLY A 73 20.39 -27.24 11.69
C GLY A 73 19.60 -26.33 10.75
N LEU A 74 18.33 -26.06 11.06
CA LEU A 74 17.49 -25.15 10.30
C LEU A 74 18.03 -23.71 10.31
N LEU A 75 18.49 -23.21 11.46
CA LEU A 75 19.14 -21.91 11.59
C LEU A 75 20.41 -21.81 10.73
N ALA A 76 21.26 -22.85 10.74
CA ALA A 76 22.46 -22.89 9.93
C ALA A 76 22.14 -22.82 8.43
N VAL A 77 21.15 -23.58 7.96
CA VAL A 77 20.69 -23.51 6.56
C VAL A 77 20.18 -22.11 6.22
N ALA A 78 19.39 -21.48 7.10
CA ALA A 78 18.88 -20.14 6.87
C ALA A 78 20.00 -19.09 6.78
N VAL A 79 21.01 -19.15 7.65
CA VAL A 79 22.18 -18.26 7.60
C VAL A 79 23.00 -18.50 6.33
N LEU A 80 23.24 -19.76 5.94
CA LEU A 80 23.99 -20.10 4.73
C LEU A 80 23.27 -19.60 3.46
N LEU A 81 21.96 -19.82 3.35
CA LEU A 81 21.18 -19.33 2.21
C LEU A 81 21.16 -17.79 2.16
N LEU A 82 20.99 -17.13 3.31
CA LEU A 82 21.02 -15.67 3.38
C LEU A 82 22.39 -15.11 2.98
N GLY A 83 23.48 -15.75 3.43
CA GLY A 83 24.86 -15.38 3.06
C GLY A 83 25.15 -15.63 1.58
N ALA A 84 24.78 -16.79 1.04
CA ALA A 84 24.92 -17.10 -0.38
C ALA A 84 24.17 -16.10 -1.25
N ARG A 85 22.95 -15.73 -0.84
CA ARG A 85 22.16 -14.69 -1.50
C ARG A 85 22.84 -13.33 -1.44
N ALA A 86 23.30 -12.90 -0.26
CA ALA A 86 24.02 -11.65 -0.11
C ALA A 86 25.26 -11.56 -1.03
N LEU A 87 25.96 -12.68 -1.24
CA LEU A 87 27.10 -12.77 -2.16
C LEU A 87 26.68 -12.76 -3.64
N LEU A 88 25.62 -13.47 -4.02
CA LEU A 88 25.19 -13.63 -5.41
C LEU A 88 24.40 -12.42 -5.95
N SER A 89 23.49 -11.85 -5.14
CA SER A 89 22.62 -10.74 -5.54
C SER A 89 23.04 -9.39 -4.95
N GLY A 90 24.18 -9.31 -4.25
CA GLY A 90 24.68 -8.08 -3.62
C GLY A 90 23.86 -7.57 -2.43
N SER A 91 22.83 -8.32 -2.01
CA SER A 91 21.95 -7.95 -0.91
C SER A 91 21.30 -9.20 -0.30
N PRO A 92 21.17 -9.26 1.04
CA PRO A 92 20.54 -10.39 1.72
C PRO A 92 19.01 -10.45 1.51
N VAL A 93 18.36 -9.32 1.27
CA VAL A 93 16.87 -9.21 1.24
C VAL A 93 16.34 -8.83 -0.14
N ALA A 94 16.92 -7.81 -0.79
CA ALA A 94 16.43 -7.25 -2.06
C ALA A 94 16.33 -8.31 -3.18
N PRO A 95 15.18 -8.45 -3.86
CA PRO A 95 14.99 -9.42 -4.94
C PRO A 95 15.92 -9.13 -6.13
N GLY A 96 16.33 -10.19 -6.84
CA GLY A 96 17.14 -10.07 -8.05
C GLY A 96 16.30 -9.66 -9.28
N PRO A 97 16.95 -9.20 -10.37
CA PRO A 97 16.27 -8.72 -11.57
C PRO A 97 15.39 -9.78 -12.26
N GLU A 98 15.67 -11.07 -12.05
CA GLU A 98 14.87 -12.20 -12.56
C GLU A 98 13.41 -12.19 -12.07
N TRP A 99 13.12 -11.46 -10.99
CA TRP A 99 11.77 -11.35 -10.44
C TRP A 99 10.95 -10.22 -11.03
N ARG A 100 11.57 -9.30 -11.81
CA ARG A 100 10.85 -8.24 -12.53
C ARG A 100 9.72 -8.87 -13.37
N PRO A 101 8.49 -8.35 -13.35
CA PRO A 101 7.39 -8.93 -14.10
C PRO A 101 7.58 -8.77 -15.60
N GLU A 102 7.23 -9.81 -16.34
CA GLU A 102 7.23 -9.84 -17.82
C GLU A 102 5.82 -9.61 -18.40
N GLY A 103 4.78 -9.65 -17.56
CA GLY A 103 3.39 -9.42 -17.93
C GLY A 103 2.45 -9.30 -16.72
N THR A 104 1.18 -9.01 -16.98
CA THR A 104 0.18 -8.61 -15.98
C THR A 104 -0.62 -9.77 -15.37
N GLY A 105 -0.73 -10.91 -16.06
CA GLY A 105 -1.67 -12.00 -15.71
C GLY A 105 -1.35 -12.86 -14.48
N LEU A 106 -0.12 -12.82 -13.93
CA LEU A 106 0.32 -13.68 -12.82
C LEU A 106 0.96 -12.91 -11.66
N ALA A 107 0.53 -11.67 -11.41
CA ALA A 107 1.17 -10.79 -10.43
C ALA A 107 1.24 -11.39 -9.01
N VAL A 108 0.12 -11.87 -8.46
CA VAL A 108 0.07 -12.44 -7.09
C VAL A 108 0.91 -13.72 -6.96
N PRO A 109 0.76 -14.77 -7.80
CA PRO A 109 1.60 -15.96 -7.71
C PRO A 109 3.09 -15.67 -7.84
N ARG A 110 3.49 -14.78 -8.76
CA ARG A 110 4.89 -14.40 -8.95
C ARG A 110 5.45 -13.68 -7.73
N LEU A 111 4.68 -12.76 -7.14
CA LEU A 111 5.05 -12.08 -5.90
C LEU A 111 5.21 -13.06 -4.75
N LEU A 112 4.28 -14.00 -4.55
CA LEU A 112 4.38 -15.03 -3.51
C LEU A 112 5.62 -15.92 -3.71
N ALA A 113 5.93 -16.31 -4.95
CA ALA A 113 7.12 -17.08 -5.28
C ALA A 113 8.42 -16.29 -5.01
N MET A 114 8.43 -15.00 -5.34
CA MET A 114 9.55 -14.10 -5.01
C MET A 114 9.76 -14.06 -3.49
N LEU A 115 8.71 -13.85 -2.71
CA LEU A 115 8.82 -13.79 -1.24
C LEU A 115 9.30 -15.13 -0.65
N ALA A 116 8.78 -16.26 -1.16
CA ALA A 116 9.16 -17.59 -0.71
C ALA A 116 10.65 -17.88 -0.91
N THR A 117 11.21 -17.48 -2.06
CA THR A 117 12.62 -17.70 -2.40
C THR A 117 13.57 -16.71 -1.74
N THR A 118 13.15 -15.46 -1.59
CA THR A 118 14.01 -14.38 -1.10
C THR A 118 14.09 -14.29 0.42
N ILE A 119 12.95 -14.39 1.12
CA ILE A 119 12.86 -14.17 2.56
C ILE A 119 12.11 -15.28 3.30
N GLY A 120 11.53 -16.25 2.59
CA GLY A 120 10.65 -17.27 3.17
C GLY A 120 11.30 -18.11 4.26
N LEU A 121 12.49 -18.68 4.04
CA LEU A 121 13.15 -19.46 5.06
C LEU A 121 13.63 -18.61 6.27
N PRO A 122 14.33 -17.47 6.10
CA PRO A 122 14.66 -16.60 7.23
C PRO A 122 13.43 -16.16 8.04
N PHE A 123 12.34 -15.77 7.36
CA PHE A 123 11.09 -15.38 8.01
C PHE A 123 10.43 -16.56 8.75
N PHE A 124 10.43 -17.75 8.14
CA PHE A 124 9.96 -18.98 8.77
C PHE A 124 10.73 -19.27 10.06
N VAL A 125 12.06 -19.16 10.05
CA VAL A 125 12.85 -19.41 11.26
C VAL A 125 12.53 -18.38 12.36
N LEU A 126 12.43 -17.10 12.03
CA LEU A 126 12.00 -16.06 12.99
C LEU A 126 10.61 -16.35 13.57
N SER A 127 9.67 -16.85 12.76
CA SER A 127 8.30 -17.12 13.21
C SER A 127 8.20 -18.30 14.18
N THR A 128 9.17 -19.22 14.17
CA THR A 128 9.23 -20.35 15.12
C THR A 128 9.70 -19.94 16.52
N THR A 129 10.41 -18.81 16.65
CA THR A 129 11.16 -18.46 17.86
C THR A 129 10.27 -18.27 19.09
N GLY A 130 9.21 -17.48 18.99
CA GLY A 130 8.37 -17.16 20.15
C GLY A 130 7.83 -18.41 20.84
N PRO A 131 7.06 -19.26 20.14
CA PRO A 131 6.53 -20.49 20.74
C PRO A 131 7.63 -21.46 21.20
N LEU A 132 8.71 -21.62 20.43
CA LEU A 132 9.76 -22.60 20.71
C LEU A 132 10.63 -22.19 21.91
N LEU A 133 11.12 -20.95 21.94
CA LEU A 133 11.97 -20.45 23.02
C LEU A 133 11.20 -20.27 24.32
N GLN A 134 9.90 -19.94 24.27
CA GLN A 134 9.05 -19.92 25.47
C GLN A 134 8.87 -21.33 26.04
N SER A 135 8.65 -22.35 25.18
CA SER A 135 8.60 -23.75 25.60
C SER A 135 9.92 -24.19 26.23
N TRP A 136 11.06 -23.84 25.61
CA TRP A 136 12.38 -24.13 26.16
C TRP A 136 12.64 -23.40 27.49
N PHE A 137 12.22 -22.15 27.63
CA PHE A 137 12.37 -21.38 28.87
C PHE A 137 11.58 -22.01 30.03
N ALA A 138 10.31 -22.36 29.79
CA ALA A 138 9.45 -22.96 30.80
C ALA A 138 10.02 -24.29 31.33
N ARG A 139 10.59 -25.11 30.43
CA ARG A 139 11.30 -26.34 30.79
C ARG A 139 12.60 -26.05 31.52
N ALA A 140 13.38 -25.09 31.03
CA ALA A 140 14.68 -24.79 31.58
C ALA A 140 14.64 -24.14 32.96
N ARG A 141 13.54 -23.45 33.29
CA ARG A 141 13.34 -22.73 34.55
C ARG A 141 11.91 -22.99 35.09
N PRO A 142 11.65 -24.19 35.62
CA PRO A 142 10.37 -24.50 36.26
C PRO A 142 10.06 -23.47 37.37
N GLY A 143 8.82 -22.98 37.43
CA GLY A 143 8.36 -22.03 38.46
C GLY A 143 8.60 -20.54 38.16
N ARG A 144 9.18 -20.16 37.02
CA ARG A 144 9.21 -18.75 36.57
C ARG A 144 8.22 -18.50 35.44
N SER A 145 7.40 -17.46 35.60
CA SER A 145 6.43 -17.05 34.59
C SER A 145 7.12 -16.63 33.27
N PRO A 146 6.68 -17.15 32.10
CA PRO A 146 7.14 -16.68 30.80
C PRO A 146 6.62 -15.29 30.40
N TYR A 147 5.67 -14.71 31.15
CA TYR A 147 4.98 -13.47 30.80
C TYR A 147 5.89 -12.28 30.43
N PRO A 148 7.01 -12.00 31.14
CA PRO A 148 7.89 -10.90 30.76
C PRO A 148 8.51 -11.07 29.36
N LEU A 149 8.77 -12.32 28.93
CA LEU A 149 9.31 -12.61 27.59
C LEU A 149 8.28 -12.28 26.51
N TYR A 150 7.00 -12.51 26.80
CA TYR A 150 5.90 -12.18 25.92
C TYR A 150 5.69 -10.66 25.80
N ALA A 151 5.68 -9.93 26.92
CA ALA A 151 5.58 -8.47 26.91
C ALA A 151 6.74 -7.83 26.11
N LEU A 152 7.95 -8.40 26.25
CA LEU A 152 9.12 -7.96 25.49
C LEU A 152 8.98 -8.24 23.98
N SER A 153 8.42 -9.39 23.60
CA SER A 153 8.10 -9.72 22.21
C SER A 153 7.18 -8.68 21.58
N ASN A 154 6.07 -8.36 22.25
CA ASN A 154 5.12 -7.33 21.78
C ASN A 154 5.76 -5.94 21.68
N THR A 155 6.62 -5.61 22.64
CA THR A 155 7.38 -4.35 22.61
C THR A 155 8.30 -4.31 21.39
N GLY A 156 9.03 -5.40 21.11
CA GLY A 156 9.87 -5.52 19.91
C GLY A 156 9.07 -5.38 18.61
N SER A 157 7.91 -6.03 18.51
CA SER A 157 7.01 -5.92 17.36
C SER A 157 6.51 -4.50 17.13
N LEU A 158 6.00 -3.83 18.18
CA LEU A 158 5.48 -2.46 18.07
C LEU A 158 6.59 -1.44 17.81
N LEU A 159 7.78 -1.61 18.41
CA LEU A 159 8.94 -0.77 18.13
C LEU A 159 9.41 -0.91 16.67
N ALA A 160 9.45 -2.14 16.14
CA ALA A 160 9.82 -2.35 14.74
C ALA A 160 8.79 -1.73 13.78
N LEU A 161 7.50 -1.94 14.05
CA LEU A 161 6.43 -1.38 13.24
C LEU A 161 6.45 0.15 13.29
N LEU A 162 6.23 0.75 14.47
CA LEU A 162 6.13 2.20 14.59
C LEU A 162 7.46 2.91 14.29
N GLY A 163 8.59 2.28 14.60
CA GLY A 163 9.90 2.84 14.24
C GLY A 163 10.15 2.88 12.74
N TYR A 164 9.56 1.97 11.95
CA TYR A 164 9.88 1.86 10.53
C TYR A 164 9.53 3.12 9.72
N PRO A 165 8.27 3.59 9.65
CA PRO A 165 7.92 4.73 8.79
C PRO A 165 8.47 6.06 9.31
N PHE A 166 8.70 6.21 10.62
CA PHE A 166 9.09 7.49 11.23
C PHE A 166 10.60 7.64 11.47
N LEU A 167 11.34 6.55 11.68
CA LEU A 167 12.78 6.58 12.03
C LEU A 167 13.66 5.88 11.01
N VAL A 168 13.19 4.83 10.34
CA VAL A 168 14.02 4.03 9.43
C VAL A 168 13.84 4.50 7.99
N GLU A 169 12.60 4.52 7.51
CA GLU A 169 12.25 4.85 6.12
C GLU A 169 12.70 6.25 5.67
N PRO A 170 12.57 7.32 6.46
CA PRO A 170 12.94 8.66 5.99
C PRO A 170 14.46 8.88 5.89
N TRP A 171 15.24 8.14 6.68
CA TRP A 171 16.65 8.46 6.92
C TRP A 171 17.62 7.43 6.32
N VAL A 172 17.24 6.16 6.26
CA VAL A 172 18.11 5.04 5.86
C VAL A 172 17.70 4.50 4.49
N GLY A 173 18.65 4.27 3.58
CA GLY A 173 18.37 3.68 2.27
C GLY A 173 17.97 2.20 2.37
N ARG A 174 17.10 1.71 1.47
CA ARG A 174 16.60 0.32 1.48
C ARG A 174 17.71 -0.73 1.43
N GLY A 175 18.80 -0.48 0.70
CA GLY A 175 19.97 -1.36 0.66
C GLY A 175 20.68 -1.49 2.02
N ALA A 176 20.89 -0.37 2.71
CA ALA A 176 21.45 -0.37 4.07
C ALA A 176 20.49 -1.04 5.07
N GLN A 177 19.18 -0.85 4.92
CA GLN A 177 18.17 -1.55 5.72
C GLN A 177 18.23 -3.07 5.52
N ALA A 178 18.38 -3.54 4.27
CA ALA A 178 18.54 -4.96 3.96
C ALA A 178 19.78 -5.56 4.65
N TRP A 179 20.92 -4.89 4.55
CA TRP A 179 22.15 -5.34 5.22
C TRP A 179 22.04 -5.31 6.75
N ALA A 180 21.49 -4.23 7.33
CA ALA A 180 21.27 -4.14 8.77
C ALA A 180 20.35 -5.26 9.27
N TRP A 181 19.30 -5.58 8.52
CA TRP A 181 18.43 -6.70 8.83
C TRP A 181 19.15 -8.05 8.73
N GLY A 182 19.97 -8.26 7.70
CA GLY A 182 20.77 -9.47 7.53
C GLY A 182 21.77 -9.70 8.67
N VAL A 183 22.48 -8.65 9.10
CA VAL A 183 23.35 -8.69 10.28
C VAL A 183 22.54 -8.97 11.54
N GLY A 184 21.39 -8.31 11.69
CA GLY A 184 20.46 -8.58 12.78
C GLY A 184 19.99 -10.05 12.82
N PHE A 185 19.75 -10.66 11.66
CA PHE A 185 19.38 -12.07 11.55
C PHE A 185 20.51 -13.00 12.04
N VAL A 186 21.76 -12.72 11.67
CA VAL A 186 22.92 -13.48 12.17
C VAL A 186 23.07 -13.34 13.69
N PHE A 187 22.88 -12.13 14.23
CA PHE A 187 22.87 -11.89 15.67
C PHE A 187 21.74 -12.69 16.37
N PHE A 188 20.54 -12.67 15.80
CA PHE A 188 19.40 -13.46 16.27
C PHE A 188 19.74 -14.96 16.26
N ALA A 189 20.34 -15.47 15.18
CA ALA A 189 20.70 -16.89 15.07
C ALA A 189 21.72 -17.30 16.15
N ALA A 190 22.71 -16.44 16.43
CA ALA A 190 23.66 -16.66 17.51
C ALA A 190 22.97 -16.66 18.89
N ALA A 191 22.05 -15.72 19.14
CA ALA A 191 21.29 -15.66 20.39
C ALA A 191 20.41 -16.92 20.59
N CYS A 192 19.75 -17.39 19.52
CA CYS A 192 19.00 -18.65 19.53
C CYS A 192 19.89 -19.87 19.77
N ALA A 193 21.10 -19.89 19.18
CA ALA A 193 22.05 -20.97 19.41
C ALA A 193 22.48 -21.05 20.89
N VAL A 194 22.71 -19.90 21.53
CA VAL A 194 22.99 -19.83 22.97
C VAL A 194 21.83 -20.40 23.81
N CYS A 195 20.57 -20.12 23.45
CA CYS A 195 19.40 -20.72 24.09
C CYS A 195 19.31 -22.24 23.86
N ALA A 196 19.60 -22.71 22.64
CA ALA A 196 19.59 -24.13 22.31
C ALA A 196 20.66 -24.91 23.11
N LEU A 197 21.86 -24.33 23.27
CA LEU A 197 22.92 -24.93 24.10
C LEU A 197 22.54 -25.01 25.58
N ASP A 198 21.77 -24.04 26.10
CA ASP A 198 21.25 -24.07 27.48
C ASP A 198 20.33 -25.29 27.69
N VAL A 199 19.44 -25.57 26.72
CA VAL A 199 18.55 -26.73 26.74
C VAL A 199 19.32 -28.04 26.60
N MET A 200 20.34 -28.09 25.75
CA MET A 200 21.15 -29.29 25.55
C MET A 200 21.91 -29.72 26.81
N LYS A 201 22.30 -28.75 27.66
CA LYS A 201 23.01 -28.99 28.93
C LYS A 201 22.12 -29.53 30.05
N GLN A 202 20.80 -29.54 29.89
CA GLN A 202 19.90 -30.05 30.93
C GLN A 202 19.80 -31.59 30.91
N PRO A 203 19.54 -32.23 32.08
CA PRO A 203 19.35 -33.67 32.16
C PRO A 203 18.12 -34.12 31.36
N PRO A 204 18.14 -35.32 30.74
CA PRO A 204 17.06 -35.80 29.88
C PRO A 204 15.72 -36.06 30.60
N ASP A 205 15.70 -36.18 31.93
CA ASP A 205 14.55 -36.64 32.72
C ASP A 205 13.56 -35.55 33.18
N ALA A 206 13.66 -34.32 32.66
CA ALA A 206 12.63 -33.32 32.90
C ALA A 206 11.35 -33.70 32.12
N ALA A 207 10.36 -34.23 32.84
CA ALA A 207 9.05 -34.62 32.30
C ALA A 207 8.47 -33.55 31.35
N PRO A 208 7.73 -33.95 30.31
CA PRO A 208 7.13 -33.03 29.36
C PRO A 208 6.09 -32.15 30.07
N VAL A 209 6.49 -30.97 30.54
CA VAL A 209 5.54 -29.93 30.93
C VAL A 209 4.81 -29.52 29.66
N ALA A 210 3.50 -29.75 29.63
CA ALA A 210 2.60 -29.34 28.55
C ALA A 210 2.55 -27.80 28.49
N THR A 211 3.56 -27.19 27.86
CA THR A 211 3.59 -25.74 27.65
C THR A 211 3.09 -25.45 26.25
N THR A 212 2.08 -24.60 26.18
CA THR A 212 1.26 -24.29 25.02
C THR A 212 2.03 -23.45 24.01
N ALA A 213 1.96 -23.83 22.73
CA ALA A 213 2.49 -23.05 21.62
C ALA A 213 1.57 -21.84 21.39
N ALA A 214 1.73 -20.80 22.20
CA ALA A 214 1.06 -19.54 22.01
C ALA A 214 1.79 -18.72 20.92
N PRO A 215 1.07 -18.01 20.04
CA PRO A 215 1.60 -17.06 19.07
C PRO A 215 2.54 -16.08 19.73
N VAL A 216 3.50 -15.55 18.97
CA VAL A 216 4.37 -14.42 19.35
C VAL A 216 3.54 -13.24 19.91
N THR A 217 2.27 -13.15 19.50
CA THR A 217 1.28 -12.14 19.90
C THR A 217 0.27 -12.61 20.95
N ALA A 218 0.31 -13.84 21.46
CA ALA A 218 -0.65 -14.28 22.47
C ALA A 218 -0.05 -14.59 23.85
N THR A 219 -0.67 -14.00 24.86
CA THR A 219 -0.29 -14.07 26.27
C THR A 219 -0.50 -15.49 26.81
N PRO A 220 0.50 -16.13 27.44
CA PRO A 220 0.23 -17.15 28.45
C PRO A 220 -0.26 -16.42 29.70
N LEU A 221 -1.55 -16.55 30.02
CA LEU A 221 -2.13 -15.92 31.19
C LEU A 221 -1.78 -16.66 32.48
N THR A 222 -1.62 -15.85 33.53
CA THR A 222 -1.62 -16.21 34.95
C THR A 222 -2.64 -17.30 35.27
N GLU A 223 -2.12 -18.41 35.80
CA GLU A 223 -2.88 -19.47 36.45
C GLU A 223 -3.77 -18.85 37.53
N GLY A 224 -5.08 -18.92 37.35
CA GLY A 224 -6.03 -18.76 38.45
C GLY A 224 -5.98 -20.02 39.33
N PRO A 225 -6.25 -19.96 40.64
CA PRO A 225 -6.14 -21.10 41.55
C PRO A 225 -7.16 -22.25 41.32
N GLY A 226 -7.86 -22.29 40.20
CA GLY A 226 -9.00 -23.19 39.94
C GLY A 226 -8.73 -24.41 39.04
N ASP A 227 -7.58 -24.51 38.39
CA ASP A 227 -7.35 -25.48 37.30
C ASP A 227 -6.80 -26.85 37.76
N ALA A 228 -7.14 -27.30 38.97
CA ALA A 228 -6.76 -28.61 39.50
C ALA A 228 -7.76 -29.75 39.17
N ALA A 229 -8.74 -29.52 38.28
CA ALA A 229 -9.78 -30.48 37.93
C ALA A 229 -9.66 -30.96 36.46
N ASP A 230 -8.47 -31.43 36.05
CA ASP A 230 -8.13 -31.58 34.62
C ASP A 230 -8.19 -33.03 34.07
N ALA A 231 -9.02 -33.91 34.66
CA ALA A 231 -9.12 -35.32 34.22
C ALA A 231 -10.25 -35.63 33.21
N THR A 232 -11.22 -34.74 32.99
CA THR A 232 -12.44 -35.05 32.20
C THR A 232 -12.84 -34.02 31.13
N VAL A 233 -11.96 -33.08 30.77
CA VAL A 233 -12.32 -32.01 29.83
C VAL A 233 -12.57 -32.57 28.40
N ALA A 234 -13.79 -32.39 27.91
CA ALA A 234 -14.23 -32.80 26.58
C ALA A 234 -13.45 -32.08 25.46
N ARG A 235 -13.18 -32.78 24.35
CA ARG A 235 -12.52 -32.21 23.17
C ARG A 235 -13.33 -31.01 22.65
N PRO A 236 -12.68 -29.95 22.11
CA PRO A 236 -13.39 -28.83 21.52
C PRO A 236 -14.33 -29.30 20.41
N THR A 237 -15.56 -28.78 20.43
CA THR A 237 -16.55 -29.10 19.39
C THR A 237 -16.17 -28.44 18.06
N VAL A 238 -16.63 -29.02 16.94
CA VAL A 238 -16.45 -28.41 15.61
C VAL A 238 -16.98 -26.98 15.57
N ARG A 239 -18.11 -26.72 16.22
CA ARG A 239 -18.70 -25.38 16.35
C ARG A 239 -17.78 -24.39 17.05
N ALA A 240 -17.10 -24.81 18.13
CA ALA A 240 -16.14 -23.96 18.83
C ALA A 240 -14.97 -23.61 17.92
N THR A 241 -14.39 -24.62 17.26
CA THR A 241 -13.28 -24.45 16.32
C THR A 241 -13.63 -23.53 15.15
N LEU A 242 -14.80 -23.71 14.54
CA LEU A 242 -15.30 -22.83 13.47
C LEU A 242 -15.54 -21.41 13.96
N SER A 243 -15.95 -21.23 15.22
CA SER A 243 -16.10 -19.90 15.82
C SER A 243 -14.75 -19.21 15.99
N TRP A 244 -13.72 -19.93 16.43
CA TRP A 244 -12.36 -19.39 16.55
C TRP A 244 -11.80 -18.97 15.19
N LEU A 245 -11.95 -19.85 14.19
CA LEU A 245 -11.55 -19.58 12.82
C LEU A 245 -12.30 -18.36 12.26
N GLY A 246 -13.62 -18.31 12.41
CA GLY A 246 -14.47 -17.24 11.88
C GLY A 246 -14.20 -15.88 12.51
N LEU A 247 -14.03 -15.81 13.84
CA LEU A 247 -13.71 -14.55 14.53
C LEU A 247 -12.34 -14.01 14.13
N SER A 248 -11.33 -14.88 14.04
CA SER A 248 -9.99 -14.49 13.60
C SER A 248 -9.98 -14.07 12.12
N THR A 249 -10.71 -14.79 11.27
CA THR A 249 -10.88 -14.45 9.85
C THR A 249 -11.53 -13.08 9.70
N CYS A 250 -12.61 -12.81 10.44
CA CYS A 250 -13.30 -11.52 10.40
C CYS A 250 -12.35 -10.35 10.75
N ALA A 251 -11.57 -10.49 11.82
CA ALA A 251 -10.59 -9.47 12.22
C ALA A 251 -9.47 -9.29 11.17
N SER A 252 -8.98 -10.39 10.58
CA SER A 252 -7.95 -10.36 9.53
C SER A 252 -8.45 -9.72 8.23
N VAL A 253 -9.69 -10.03 7.80
CA VAL A 253 -10.33 -9.40 6.65
C VAL A 253 -10.52 -7.90 6.89
N LEU A 254 -10.98 -7.49 8.08
CA LEU A 254 -11.14 -6.07 8.40
C LEU A 254 -9.81 -5.32 8.37
N LEU A 255 -8.73 -5.91 8.90
CA LEU A 255 -7.37 -5.34 8.83
C LEU A 255 -6.95 -5.08 7.38
N LEU A 256 -7.05 -6.10 6.52
CA LEU A 256 -6.58 -6.00 5.14
C LEU A 256 -7.49 -5.11 4.29
N ALA A 257 -8.80 -5.16 4.49
CA ALA A 257 -9.75 -4.28 3.83
C ALA A 257 -9.53 -2.81 4.22
N THR A 258 -9.28 -2.53 5.50
CA THR A 258 -8.96 -1.17 5.98
C THR A 258 -7.67 -0.66 5.37
N THR A 259 -6.64 -1.52 5.29
CA THR A 259 -5.35 -1.15 4.70
C THR A 259 -5.48 -0.86 3.20
N ASN A 260 -6.29 -1.66 2.48
CA ASN A 260 -6.59 -1.42 1.07
C ASN A 260 -7.27 -0.06 0.86
N GLN A 261 -8.30 0.26 1.65
CA GLN A 261 -9.03 1.51 1.54
C GLN A 261 -8.09 2.71 1.77
N LEU A 262 -7.32 2.71 2.86
CA LEU A 262 -6.37 3.78 3.16
C LEU A 262 -5.26 3.94 2.10
N SER A 263 -4.81 2.83 1.52
CA SER A 263 -3.75 2.87 0.50
C SER A 263 -4.25 3.36 -0.86
N GLN A 264 -5.55 3.22 -1.16
CA GLN A 264 -6.18 3.74 -2.38
C GLN A 264 -6.38 5.25 -2.33
N ASP A 265 -6.80 5.78 -1.18
CA ASP A 265 -7.18 7.19 -1.09
C ASP A 265 -5.97 8.12 -0.98
N VAL A 266 -4.81 7.61 -0.57
CA VAL A 266 -3.62 8.43 -0.26
C VAL A 266 -2.39 8.03 -1.05
N ALA A 267 -1.84 6.84 -0.80
CA ALA A 267 -0.71 6.24 -1.52
C ALA A 267 -0.44 4.83 -0.95
N ALA A 268 0.13 3.92 -1.74
CA ALA A 268 0.63 2.66 -1.18
C ALA A 268 2.03 2.89 -0.57
N GLY A 269 2.17 2.70 0.75
CA GLY A 269 3.47 2.79 1.42
C GLY A 269 3.45 2.42 2.90
N PRO A 270 4.64 2.21 3.52
CA PRO A 270 4.76 1.69 4.88
C PRO A 270 3.99 2.47 5.95
N PHE A 271 3.96 3.80 5.86
CA PHE A 271 3.20 4.62 6.80
C PHE A 271 1.72 4.19 6.90
N LEU A 272 1.08 3.88 5.78
CA LEU A 272 -0.34 3.50 5.71
C LEU A 272 -0.56 2.00 5.91
N TRP A 273 0.45 1.18 5.68
CA TRP A 273 0.41 -0.27 5.93
C TRP A 273 0.58 -0.62 7.40
N VAL A 274 1.53 0.06 8.05
CA VAL A 274 1.95 -0.23 9.41
C VAL A 274 0.91 0.24 10.42
N LEU A 275 0.22 1.36 10.19
CA LEU A 275 -0.77 1.88 11.13
C LEU A 275 -1.91 0.86 11.38
N PRO A 276 -2.62 0.34 10.36
CA PRO A 276 -3.63 -0.71 10.56
C PRO A 276 -3.07 -1.97 11.24
N LEU A 277 -1.88 -2.41 10.83
CA LEU A 277 -1.25 -3.60 11.41
C LEU A 277 -0.92 -3.40 12.89
N ALA A 278 -0.38 -2.24 13.28
CA ALA A 278 -0.10 -1.89 14.66
C ALA A 278 -1.38 -1.81 15.50
N VAL A 279 -2.46 -1.22 14.96
CA VAL A 279 -3.78 -1.18 15.60
C VAL A 279 -4.32 -2.60 15.81
N TYR A 280 -4.28 -3.46 14.78
CA TYR A 280 -4.69 -4.85 14.87
C TYR A 280 -3.92 -5.61 15.96
N LEU A 281 -2.59 -5.48 15.99
CA LEU A 281 -1.77 -6.11 17.04
C LEU A 281 -2.10 -5.56 18.42
N LEU A 282 -2.31 -4.25 18.56
CA LEU A 282 -2.70 -3.64 19.81
C LEU A 282 -4.03 -4.23 20.33
N THR A 283 -5.03 -4.41 19.46
CA THR A 283 -6.29 -5.03 19.89
C THR A 283 -6.10 -6.46 20.39
N PHE A 284 -5.21 -7.23 19.75
CA PHE A 284 -4.89 -8.58 20.16
C PHE A 284 -4.18 -8.59 21.52
N ILE A 285 -3.20 -7.70 21.72
CA ILE A 285 -2.48 -7.53 22.99
C ILE A 285 -3.45 -7.16 24.11
N LEU A 286 -4.33 -6.18 23.88
CA LEU A 286 -5.29 -5.72 24.89
C LEU A 286 -6.28 -6.83 25.25
N ALA A 287 -6.93 -7.44 24.25
CA ALA A 287 -7.94 -8.48 24.45
C ALA A 287 -7.39 -9.72 25.18
N PHE A 288 -6.15 -10.13 24.87
CA PHE A 288 -5.52 -11.30 25.48
C PHE A 288 -4.71 -10.98 26.75
N SER A 289 -4.63 -9.72 27.18
CA SER A 289 -3.91 -9.36 28.41
C SER A 289 -4.77 -9.47 29.66
N ARG A 290 -6.01 -8.97 29.61
CA ARG A 290 -6.99 -9.02 30.70
C ARG A 290 -8.41 -8.98 30.15
N GLU A 291 -9.29 -9.77 30.75
CA GLU A 291 -10.70 -9.81 30.33
C GLU A 291 -11.42 -8.46 30.49
N SER A 292 -11.04 -7.67 31.50
CA SER A 292 -11.66 -6.36 31.79
C SER A 292 -11.44 -5.31 30.70
N PHE A 293 -10.46 -5.50 29.81
CA PHE A 293 -10.26 -4.59 28.67
C PHE A 293 -11.30 -4.76 27.58
N TYR A 294 -12.11 -5.82 27.63
CA TYR A 294 -13.18 -6.06 26.67
C TYR A 294 -14.57 -5.91 27.30
N SER A 295 -15.33 -4.94 26.80
CA SER A 295 -16.74 -4.73 27.13
C SER A 295 -17.60 -4.69 25.86
N ARG A 296 -18.53 -5.64 25.73
CA ARG A 296 -19.46 -5.74 24.60
C ARG A 296 -20.16 -4.41 24.32
N THR A 297 -20.59 -3.69 25.36
CA THR A 297 -21.31 -2.42 25.21
C THR A 297 -20.42 -1.29 24.73
N VAL A 298 -19.23 -1.13 25.33
CA VAL A 298 -18.31 -0.04 24.97
C VAL A 298 -17.89 -0.16 23.50
N TYR A 299 -17.47 -1.36 23.09
CA TYR A 299 -17.02 -1.57 21.72
C TYR A 299 -18.16 -1.60 20.70
N ALA A 300 -19.39 -2.00 21.08
CA ALA A 300 -20.56 -1.84 20.21
C ALA A 300 -20.88 -0.36 19.95
N VAL A 301 -20.85 0.49 20.99
CA VAL A 301 -21.07 1.94 20.83
C VAL A 301 -19.95 2.56 20.00
N LEU A 302 -18.69 2.19 20.26
CA LEU A 302 -17.56 2.66 19.48
C LEU A 302 -17.65 2.22 18.02
N LEU A 303 -18.10 0.99 17.75
CA LEU A 303 -18.28 0.48 16.39
C LEU A 303 -19.41 1.21 15.65
N ILE A 304 -20.51 1.56 16.32
CA ILE A 304 -21.58 2.39 15.74
C ILE A 304 -21.05 3.78 15.39
N ALA A 305 -20.38 4.44 16.35
CA ALA A 305 -19.88 5.81 16.18
C ALA A 305 -18.81 5.88 15.07
N SER A 306 -17.87 4.94 15.08
CA SER A 306 -16.82 4.85 14.05
C SER A 306 -17.37 4.45 12.68
N GLY A 307 -18.37 3.56 12.62
CA GLY A 307 -19.06 3.22 11.37
C GLY A 307 -19.78 4.43 10.75
N ALA A 308 -20.39 5.29 11.56
CA ALA A 308 -20.95 6.56 11.09
C ALA A 308 -19.84 7.52 10.62
N GLY A 309 -18.71 7.60 11.33
CA GLY A 309 -17.54 8.37 10.91
C GLY A 309 -16.97 7.91 9.57
N VAL A 310 -16.93 6.60 9.34
CA VAL A 310 -16.50 6.01 8.06
C VAL A 310 -17.50 6.30 6.94
N ALA A 311 -18.81 6.21 7.20
CA ALA A 311 -19.83 6.59 6.23
C ALA A 311 -19.71 8.07 5.84
N HIS A 312 -19.40 8.94 6.81
CA HIS A 312 -19.16 10.36 6.57
C HIS A 312 -17.88 10.63 5.76
N ALA A 313 -16.77 9.94 6.08
CA ALA A 313 -15.53 10.03 5.32
C ALA A 313 -15.73 9.58 3.86
N GLN A 314 -16.42 8.46 3.63
CA GLN A 314 -16.75 7.97 2.28
C GLN A 314 -17.65 8.94 1.51
N ALA A 315 -18.64 9.56 2.18
CA ALA A 315 -19.53 10.53 1.53
C ALA A 315 -18.79 11.79 1.04
N GLN A 316 -17.70 12.18 1.70
CA GLN A 316 -16.83 13.29 1.26
C GLN A 316 -15.80 12.86 0.20
N GLY A 317 -15.53 11.57 0.07
CA GLY A 317 -14.53 11.03 -0.85
C GLY A 317 -13.10 11.57 -0.57
N PRO A 318 -12.27 11.75 -1.62
CA PRO A 318 -10.88 12.21 -1.50
C PRO A 318 -10.74 13.61 -0.89
N GLN A 319 -11.79 14.43 -0.94
CA GLN A 319 -11.76 15.78 -0.36
C GLN A 319 -11.79 15.77 1.17
N SER A 320 -12.07 14.61 1.79
CA SER A 320 -11.98 14.46 3.24
C SER A 320 -10.54 14.64 3.72
N SER A 321 -10.37 15.35 4.83
CA SER A 321 -9.03 15.52 5.41
C SER A 321 -8.39 14.18 5.74
N LEU A 322 -7.08 14.05 5.48
CA LEU A 322 -6.31 12.85 5.79
C LEU A 322 -6.46 12.42 7.26
N ALA A 323 -6.49 13.39 8.19
CA ALA A 323 -6.68 13.12 9.61
C ALA A 323 -8.04 12.46 9.92
N LEU A 324 -9.12 12.89 9.26
CA LEU A 324 -10.44 12.28 9.42
C LEU A 324 -10.44 10.86 8.87
N GLN A 325 -9.88 10.62 7.68
CA GLN A 325 -9.80 9.27 7.10
C GLN A 325 -9.02 8.34 8.02
N LEU A 326 -7.78 8.70 8.38
CA LEU A 326 -6.92 7.88 9.24
C LEU A 326 -7.60 7.58 10.58
N SER A 327 -8.25 8.57 11.19
CA SER A 327 -8.94 8.41 12.47
C SER A 327 -10.18 7.52 12.34
N ALA A 328 -11.05 7.78 11.36
CA ALA A 328 -12.29 7.03 11.18
C ALA A 328 -12.02 5.54 10.89
N TYR A 329 -11.13 5.26 9.94
CA TYR A 329 -10.75 3.90 9.57
C TYR A 329 -9.99 3.18 10.70
N SER A 330 -9.05 3.85 11.38
CA SER A 330 -8.30 3.22 12.49
C SER A 330 -9.17 2.92 13.70
N VAL A 331 -10.11 3.80 14.06
CA VAL A 331 -11.03 3.57 15.18
C VAL A 331 -12.06 2.49 14.84
N ALA A 332 -12.56 2.44 13.60
CA ALA A 332 -13.43 1.37 13.14
C ALA A 332 -12.73 0.00 13.17
N LEU A 333 -11.48 -0.05 12.68
CA LEU A 333 -10.62 -1.23 12.77
C LEU A 333 -10.40 -1.65 14.22
N PHE A 334 -10.01 -0.72 15.09
CA PHE A 334 -9.80 -0.98 16.51
C PHE A 334 -11.07 -1.54 17.17
N ALA A 335 -12.23 -0.91 16.95
CA ALA A 335 -13.49 -1.35 17.53
C ALA A 335 -13.92 -2.73 17.02
N GLY A 336 -13.86 -2.96 15.70
CA GLY A 336 -14.22 -4.24 15.09
C GLY A 336 -13.29 -5.38 15.53
N CYS A 337 -11.98 -5.15 15.51
CA CYS A 337 -11.01 -6.12 15.99
C CYS A 337 -11.13 -6.38 17.50
N MET A 338 -11.40 -5.36 18.33
CA MET A 338 -11.66 -5.59 19.76
C MET A 338 -12.91 -6.43 20.00
N VAL A 339 -13.97 -6.25 19.21
CA VAL A 339 -15.16 -7.13 19.25
C VAL A 339 -14.77 -8.58 18.92
N CYS A 340 -14.06 -8.80 17.82
CA CYS A 340 -13.66 -10.15 17.40
C CYS A 340 -12.67 -10.80 18.37
N HIS A 341 -11.59 -10.11 18.75
CA HIS A 341 -10.56 -10.62 19.66
C HIS A 341 -11.08 -10.79 21.09
N GLY A 342 -11.97 -9.92 21.56
CA GLY A 342 -12.59 -10.03 22.88
C GLY A 342 -13.51 -11.25 23.00
N GLU A 343 -14.36 -11.50 22.00
CA GLU A 343 -15.17 -12.72 21.97
C GLU A 343 -14.31 -13.97 21.77
N LEU A 344 -13.25 -13.88 20.94
CA LEU A 344 -12.30 -14.97 20.74
C LEU A 344 -11.58 -15.35 22.05
N TYR A 345 -11.16 -14.35 22.82
CA TYR A 345 -10.56 -14.52 24.15
C TYR A 345 -11.52 -15.22 25.13
N ARG A 346 -12.81 -14.86 25.12
CA ARG A 346 -13.83 -15.51 25.97
C ARG A 346 -14.14 -16.96 25.57
N LEU A 347 -13.96 -17.30 24.28
CA LEU A 347 -14.15 -18.65 23.76
C LEU A 347 -12.89 -19.53 23.85
N ARG A 348 -11.80 -19.05 24.44
CA ARG A 348 -10.54 -19.81 24.57
C ARG A 348 -10.77 -21.09 25.36
N PRO A 349 -10.21 -22.24 24.93
CA PRO A 349 -10.34 -23.49 25.67
C PRO A 349 -9.37 -23.54 26.86
N PRO A 350 -9.51 -24.55 27.75
CA PRO A 350 -8.54 -24.84 28.80
C PRO A 350 -7.12 -25.10 28.24
N SER A 351 -6.11 -24.99 29.12
CA SER A 351 -4.67 -25.02 28.80
C SER A 351 -4.28 -26.16 27.86
N ARG A 352 -4.84 -27.36 28.05
CA ARG A 352 -4.59 -28.54 27.20
C ARG A 352 -4.83 -28.34 25.70
N HIS A 353 -5.80 -27.50 25.32
CA HIS A 353 -6.19 -27.27 23.92
C HIS A 353 -5.78 -25.90 23.36
N LEU A 354 -5.06 -25.09 24.16
CA LEU A 354 -4.72 -23.72 23.81
C LEU A 354 -3.78 -23.62 22.59
N SER A 355 -2.89 -24.60 22.40
CA SER A 355 -2.03 -24.65 21.20
C SER A 355 -2.86 -24.82 19.92
N ALA A 356 -3.86 -25.70 19.94
CA ALA A 356 -4.75 -25.91 18.79
C ALA A 356 -5.61 -24.68 18.53
N PHE A 357 -6.12 -24.04 19.59
CA PHE A 357 -6.84 -22.78 19.50
C PHE A 357 -6.04 -21.73 18.72
N TYR A 358 -4.79 -21.49 19.10
CA TYR A 358 -3.98 -20.49 18.42
C TYR A 358 -3.54 -20.85 17.00
N LEU A 359 -3.41 -22.14 16.71
CA LEU A 359 -3.20 -22.62 15.34
C LEU A 359 -4.40 -22.26 14.47
N TRP A 360 -5.63 -22.47 14.95
CA TRP A 360 -6.86 -22.07 14.26
C TRP A 360 -7.02 -20.56 14.15
N VAL A 361 -6.60 -19.80 15.17
CA VAL A 361 -6.54 -18.33 15.08
C VAL A 361 -5.60 -17.90 13.96
N SER A 362 -4.41 -18.49 13.87
CA SER A 362 -3.43 -18.18 12.82
C SER A 362 -3.93 -18.60 11.44
N ALA A 363 -4.61 -19.74 11.35
CA ALA A 363 -5.27 -20.19 10.12
C ALA A 363 -6.38 -19.22 9.68
N GLY A 364 -7.13 -18.62 10.62
CA GLY A 364 -8.09 -17.56 10.31
C GLY A 364 -7.42 -16.31 9.76
N GLY A 365 -6.22 -15.98 10.25
CA GLY A 365 -5.37 -14.94 9.66
C GLY A 365 -5.11 -15.17 8.17
N VAL A 366 -4.59 -16.35 7.83
CA VAL A 366 -4.31 -16.78 6.44
C VAL A 366 -5.57 -16.81 5.59
N LEU A 367 -6.68 -17.32 6.12
CA LEU A 367 -7.96 -17.34 5.41
C LEU A 367 -8.42 -15.92 5.08
N GLY A 368 -8.27 -14.97 6.01
CA GLY A 368 -8.53 -13.56 5.73
C GLY A 368 -7.63 -13.00 4.62
N GLY A 369 -6.33 -13.33 4.63
CA GLY A 369 -5.40 -13.00 3.55
C GLY A 369 -5.81 -13.54 2.18
N LEU A 370 -6.25 -14.80 2.11
CA LEU A 370 -6.73 -15.44 0.89
C LEU A 370 -8.02 -14.79 0.38
N LEU A 371 -8.96 -14.50 1.28
CA LEU A 371 -10.22 -13.84 0.95
C LEU A 371 -9.98 -12.46 0.31
N ILE A 372 -9.04 -11.68 0.83
CA ILE A 372 -8.77 -10.32 0.32
C ILE A 372 -7.85 -10.31 -0.90
N SER A 373 -6.80 -11.12 -0.92
CA SER A 373 -5.75 -11.01 -1.95
C SER A 373 -6.05 -11.84 -3.20
N VAL A 374 -6.92 -12.85 -3.09
CA VAL A 374 -7.23 -13.79 -4.18
C VAL A 374 -8.73 -13.82 -4.48
N LEU A 375 -9.57 -14.09 -3.47
CA LEU A 375 -11.01 -14.27 -3.73
C LEU A 375 -11.72 -12.95 -4.07
N ALA A 376 -11.47 -11.88 -3.32
CA ALA A 376 -12.16 -10.61 -3.52
C ALA A 376 -11.94 -10.01 -4.93
N PRO A 377 -10.71 -9.97 -5.49
CA PRO A 377 -10.51 -9.55 -6.88
C PRO A 377 -11.15 -10.47 -7.91
N ALA A 378 -11.28 -11.76 -7.62
CA ALA A 378 -11.88 -12.73 -8.55
C ALA A 378 -13.41 -12.72 -8.55
N VAL A 379 -14.03 -12.37 -7.40
CA VAL A 379 -15.50 -12.44 -7.21
C VAL A 379 -16.16 -11.07 -7.31
N PHE A 380 -15.50 -10.01 -6.83
CA PHE A 380 -16.09 -8.69 -6.74
C PHE A 380 -15.53 -7.74 -7.80
N SER A 381 -16.41 -6.98 -8.45
CA SER A 381 -16.04 -5.88 -9.35
C SER A 381 -15.79 -4.55 -8.63
N ALA A 382 -15.90 -4.51 -7.29
CA ALA A 382 -15.52 -3.37 -6.44
C ALA A 382 -15.04 -3.84 -5.06
N TYR A 383 -14.67 -2.90 -4.20
CA TYR A 383 -14.13 -3.14 -2.85
C TYR A 383 -15.23 -3.48 -1.82
N TRP A 384 -15.97 -4.55 -2.06
CA TRP A 384 -17.02 -5.03 -1.16
C TRP A 384 -16.51 -5.53 0.19
N GLU A 385 -15.25 -5.94 0.28
CA GLU A 385 -14.68 -6.51 1.49
C GLU A 385 -14.75 -5.59 2.71
N TYR A 386 -14.62 -4.28 2.53
CA TYR A 386 -14.65 -3.32 3.63
C TYR A 386 -16.05 -3.21 4.25
N PRO A 387 -17.12 -2.85 3.52
CA PRO A 387 -18.46 -2.78 4.11
C PRO A 387 -18.93 -4.15 4.63
N LEU A 388 -18.58 -5.25 3.96
CA LEU A 388 -18.95 -6.60 4.40
C LEU A 388 -18.24 -7.01 5.69
N SER A 389 -16.94 -6.72 5.84
CA SER A 389 -16.19 -7.07 7.06
C SER A 389 -16.60 -6.22 8.26
N LEU A 390 -16.88 -4.93 8.06
CA LEU A 390 -17.43 -4.10 9.13
C LEU A 390 -18.85 -4.55 9.51
N GLY A 391 -19.68 -4.90 8.53
CA GLY A 391 -20.99 -5.52 8.74
C GLY A 391 -20.90 -6.84 9.51
N ALA A 392 -19.90 -7.68 9.20
CA ALA A 392 -19.64 -8.91 9.94
C ALA A 392 -19.23 -8.63 11.40
N CYS A 393 -18.42 -7.58 11.66
CA CYS A 393 -18.12 -7.15 13.02
C CYS A 393 -19.37 -6.66 13.78
N CYS A 394 -20.26 -5.93 13.10
CA CYS A 394 -21.57 -5.56 13.65
C CYS A 394 -22.39 -6.80 14.01
N ALA A 395 -22.41 -7.82 13.15
CA ALA A 395 -23.09 -9.09 13.43
C ALA A 395 -22.49 -9.83 14.64
N VAL A 396 -21.15 -9.85 14.79
CA VAL A 396 -20.49 -10.43 15.97
C VAL A 396 -20.89 -9.66 17.24
N ALA A 397 -20.89 -8.32 17.20
CA ALA A 397 -21.32 -7.49 18.33
C ALA A 397 -22.78 -7.76 18.72
N LEU A 398 -23.67 -7.90 17.74
CA LEU A 398 -25.09 -8.25 17.93
C LEU A 398 -25.23 -9.61 18.63
N VAL A 399 -24.56 -10.65 18.13
CA VAL A 399 -24.59 -11.99 18.72
C VAL A 399 -24.01 -11.99 20.13
N GLY A 400 -22.91 -11.26 20.36
CA GLY A 400 -22.32 -11.08 21.67
C GLY A 400 -23.30 -10.44 22.66
N MET A 401 -23.99 -9.36 22.27
CA MET A 401 -25.00 -8.72 23.12
C MET A 401 -26.21 -9.62 23.39
N ALA A 402 -26.64 -10.42 22.41
CA ALA A 402 -27.76 -11.35 22.57
C ALA A 402 -27.44 -12.49 23.56
N ARG A 403 -26.18 -12.92 23.62
CA ARG A 403 -25.69 -13.93 24.58
C ARG A 403 -25.41 -13.40 25.99
N GLN A 404 -25.75 -12.14 26.29
CA GLN A 404 -25.50 -11.57 27.60
C GLN A 404 -26.60 -12.01 28.58
N GLU A 405 -26.34 -13.11 29.29
CA GLU A 405 -27.19 -13.68 30.33
C GLU A 405 -27.17 -12.81 31.60
N GLY A 406 -28.35 -12.57 32.18
CA GLY A 406 -28.54 -11.77 33.40
C GLY A 406 -29.89 -11.06 33.43
N GLU A 407 -30.43 -10.82 34.63
CA GLU A 407 -31.66 -10.05 34.84
C GLU A 407 -31.47 -8.59 34.36
N ALA A 408 -31.87 -8.32 33.12
CA ALA A 408 -31.80 -6.98 32.54
C ALA A 408 -33.10 -6.22 32.81
N THR A 409 -32.97 -4.99 33.34
CA THR A 409 -34.09 -4.06 33.49
C THR A 409 -34.71 -3.72 32.13
N ARG A 410 -35.97 -3.25 32.11
CA ARG A 410 -36.65 -2.84 30.86
C ARG A 410 -35.83 -1.82 30.07
N THR A 411 -35.19 -0.87 30.77
CA THR A 411 -34.31 0.14 30.17
C THR A 411 -33.07 -0.49 29.53
N GLN A 412 -32.42 -1.44 30.20
CA GLN A 412 -31.25 -2.13 29.64
C GLN A 412 -31.61 -2.98 28.41
N ARG A 413 -32.79 -3.62 28.41
CA ARG A 413 -33.29 -4.35 27.23
C ARG A 413 -33.56 -3.40 26.06
N LEU A 414 -34.24 -2.28 26.30
CA LEU A 414 -34.48 -1.27 25.26
C LEU A 414 -33.16 -0.73 24.69
N GLN A 415 -32.18 -0.41 25.55
CA GLN A 415 -30.85 0.04 25.10
C GLN A 415 -30.12 -1.01 24.25
N ARG A 416 -30.22 -2.31 24.60
CA ARG A 416 -29.65 -3.39 23.78
C ARG A 416 -30.33 -3.46 22.40
N VAL A 417 -31.65 -3.37 22.35
CA VAL A 417 -32.42 -3.36 21.09
C VAL A 417 -32.06 -2.16 20.23
N LEU A 418 -32.00 -0.95 20.81
CA LEU A 418 -31.63 0.27 20.10
C LEU A 418 -30.21 0.19 19.53
N ARG A 419 -29.22 -0.23 20.32
CA ARG A 419 -27.84 -0.46 19.84
C ARG A 419 -27.83 -1.50 18.73
N GLY A 420 -28.62 -2.55 18.86
CA GLY A 420 -28.73 -3.58 17.83
C GLY A 420 -29.29 -3.04 16.51
N ALA A 421 -30.36 -2.25 16.57
CA ALA A 421 -30.93 -1.56 15.42
C ALA A 421 -29.92 -0.59 14.77
N MET A 422 -29.15 0.15 15.57
CA MET A 422 -28.11 1.05 15.06
C MET A 422 -26.96 0.30 14.36
N LEU A 423 -26.52 -0.84 14.89
CA LEU A 423 -25.50 -1.68 14.24
C LEU A 423 -25.98 -2.18 12.87
N LEU A 424 -27.24 -2.62 12.78
CA LEU A 424 -27.86 -3.03 11.52
C LEU A 424 -28.00 -1.85 10.55
N LEU A 425 -28.36 -0.67 11.03
CA LEU A 425 -28.48 0.53 10.22
C LEU A 425 -27.14 0.96 9.64
N VAL A 426 -26.07 0.96 10.44
CA VAL A 426 -24.71 1.28 9.98
C VAL A 426 -24.25 0.27 8.91
N ALA A 427 -24.39 -1.03 9.19
CA ALA A 427 -24.01 -2.08 8.23
C ALA A 427 -24.83 -1.99 6.93
N GLY A 428 -26.14 -1.77 7.05
CA GLY A 428 -27.06 -1.62 5.93
C GLY A 428 -26.76 -0.37 5.10
N HIS A 429 -26.44 0.76 5.74
CA HIS A 429 -26.10 2.00 5.05
C HIS A 429 -24.80 1.89 4.22
N LEU A 430 -23.74 1.32 4.79
CA LEU A 430 -22.48 1.10 4.09
C LEU A 430 -22.64 0.12 2.91
N THR A 431 -23.46 -0.93 3.09
CA THR A 431 -23.75 -1.89 2.03
C THR A 431 -24.61 -1.25 0.93
N TYR A 432 -25.63 -0.46 1.31
CA TYR A 432 -26.52 0.24 0.39
C TYR A 432 -25.80 1.27 -0.46
N THR A 433 -24.92 2.07 0.14
CA THR A 433 -24.12 3.08 -0.57
C THR A 433 -23.22 2.43 -1.62
N MET A 434 -22.50 1.36 -1.26
CA MET A 434 -21.70 0.57 -2.20
C MET A 434 -22.57 -0.05 -3.33
N ALA A 435 -23.71 -0.66 -2.99
CA ALA A 435 -24.63 -1.23 -3.98
C ALA A 435 -25.14 -0.18 -4.97
N ARG A 436 -25.50 1.00 -4.45
CA ARG A 436 -26.03 2.12 -5.25
C ARG A 436 -24.98 2.65 -6.22
N GLU A 437 -23.73 2.77 -5.80
CA GLU A 437 -22.64 3.17 -6.69
C GLU A 437 -22.39 2.15 -7.79
N GLN A 438 -22.31 0.87 -7.44
CA GLN A 438 -22.11 -0.18 -8.45
C GLN A 438 -23.24 -0.24 -9.48
N ARG A 439 -24.50 -0.08 -9.06
CA ARG A 439 -25.65 -0.08 -9.98
C ARG A 439 -25.66 1.09 -10.97
N ARG A 440 -24.95 2.18 -10.66
CA ARG A 440 -24.82 3.35 -11.54
C ARG A 440 -23.70 3.19 -12.56
N ALA A 441 -22.78 2.24 -12.35
CA ALA A 441 -21.71 1.98 -13.30
C ALA A 441 -22.26 1.22 -14.52
N ARG A 442 -21.91 1.68 -15.72
CA ARG A 442 -22.15 0.96 -16.98
C ARG A 442 -21.18 -0.19 -17.18
N PHE A 443 -19.98 -0.04 -16.65
CA PHE A 443 -18.93 -1.05 -16.63
C PHE A 443 -18.18 -0.97 -15.31
N ALA A 444 -17.78 -2.13 -14.78
CA ALA A 444 -16.89 -2.21 -13.63
C ALA A 444 -16.02 -3.46 -13.76
N SER A 445 -14.71 -3.28 -13.59
CA SER A 445 -13.74 -4.38 -13.58
C SER A 445 -12.79 -4.20 -12.41
N ARG A 446 -12.35 -5.32 -11.84
CA ARG A 446 -11.37 -5.37 -10.76
C ARG A 446 -10.26 -6.33 -11.13
N ASN A 447 -9.03 -5.90 -10.94
CA ASN A 447 -7.85 -6.74 -11.12
C ASN A 447 -6.78 -6.38 -10.05
N PHE A 448 -5.54 -6.81 -10.29
CA PHE A 448 -4.42 -6.57 -9.38
C PHE A 448 -4.05 -5.07 -9.23
N PHE A 449 -4.32 -4.25 -10.24
CA PHE A 449 -3.96 -2.83 -10.26
C PHE A 449 -5.03 -1.93 -9.63
N GLY A 450 -6.27 -2.40 -9.58
CA GLY A 450 -7.33 -1.70 -8.87
C GLY A 450 -8.73 -2.04 -9.39
N VAL A 451 -9.65 -1.11 -9.14
CA VAL A 451 -11.01 -1.13 -9.65
C VAL A 451 -11.19 0.02 -10.62
N VAL A 452 -11.60 -0.30 -11.84
CA VAL A 452 -11.97 0.67 -12.87
C VAL A 452 -13.48 0.64 -13.09
N ARG A 453 -14.10 1.81 -13.21
CA ARG A 453 -15.56 1.97 -13.42
C ARG A 453 -15.82 2.96 -14.54
N VAL A 454 -16.79 2.67 -15.40
CA VAL A 454 -17.33 3.65 -16.36
C VAL A 454 -18.70 4.08 -15.88
N MET A 455 -18.86 5.38 -15.66
CA MET A 455 -20.12 6.01 -15.31
C MET A 455 -20.68 6.72 -16.55
N GLU A 456 -21.99 6.72 -16.69
CA GLU A 456 -22.68 7.50 -17.71
C GLU A 456 -23.43 8.64 -17.03
N LEU A 457 -23.13 9.87 -17.44
CA LEU A 457 -23.66 11.09 -16.86
C LEU A 457 -24.33 11.93 -17.95
N GLY A 458 -25.31 12.74 -17.57
CA GLY A 458 -25.93 13.69 -18.50
C GLY A 458 -26.85 13.08 -19.57
N VAL A 459 -27.33 11.84 -19.42
CA VAL A 459 -28.17 11.15 -20.43
C VAL A 459 -29.39 11.95 -20.91
N GLY A 460 -29.94 12.83 -20.06
CA GLY A 460 -31.08 13.69 -20.41
C GLY A 460 -30.72 15.01 -21.09
N SER A 461 -29.44 15.32 -21.28
CA SER A 461 -28.94 16.55 -21.91
C SER A 461 -27.90 16.16 -22.97
N PRO A 462 -28.23 16.21 -24.27
CA PRO A 462 -27.29 15.83 -25.33
C PRO A 462 -25.94 16.56 -25.27
N GLU A 463 -25.95 17.81 -24.81
CA GLU A 463 -24.74 18.63 -24.65
C GLU A 463 -23.83 18.13 -23.52
N ASP A 464 -24.39 17.51 -22.48
CA ASP A 464 -23.68 17.03 -21.29
C ASP A 464 -23.52 15.51 -21.22
N HIS A 465 -24.14 14.77 -22.14
CA HIS A 465 -24.13 13.30 -22.16
C HIS A 465 -22.74 12.76 -22.43
N ARG A 466 -22.21 12.01 -21.46
CA ARG A 466 -20.81 11.58 -21.44
C ARG A 466 -20.57 10.30 -20.68
N PHE A 467 -19.51 9.61 -21.06
CA PHE A 467 -18.90 8.54 -20.29
C PHE A 467 -17.72 9.07 -19.48
N THR A 468 -17.56 8.57 -18.26
CA THR A 468 -16.49 8.98 -17.34
C THR A 468 -15.83 7.75 -16.74
N LEU A 469 -14.51 7.64 -16.91
CA LEU A 469 -13.71 6.59 -16.28
C LEU A 469 -13.31 7.04 -14.86
N LEU A 470 -13.58 6.19 -13.88
CA LEU A 470 -13.09 6.34 -12.52
C LEU A 470 -12.16 5.19 -12.14
N HIS A 471 -11.07 5.53 -11.46
CA HIS A 471 -10.24 4.61 -10.70
C HIS A 471 -10.27 5.06 -9.24
N GLY A 472 -10.76 4.19 -8.34
CA GLY A 472 -11.12 4.62 -6.98
C GLY A 472 -12.20 5.71 -7.00
N ALA A 473 -11.89 6.88 -6.45
CA ALA A 473 -12.78 8.05 -6.39
C ALA A 473 -12.35 9.20 -7.32
N ILE A 474 -11.33 8.99 -8.15
CA ILE A 474 -10.78 10.00 -9.06
C ILE A 474 -11.23 9.74 -10.50
N THR A 475 -11.52 10.82 -11.23
CA THR A 475 -11.84 10.78 -12.66
C THR A 475 -10.53 10.80 -13.47
N HIS A 476 -10.32 9.77 -14.29
CA HIS A 476 -9.12 9.65 -15.15
C HIS A 476 -9.43 9.79 -16.65
N GLY A 477 -10.65 10.21 -16.98
CA GLY A 477 -11.05 10.40 -18.36
C GLY A 477 -12.53 10.64 -18.51
N LEU A 478 -12.88 11.45 -19.48
CA LEU A 478 -14.25 11.79 -19.82
C LEU A 478 -14.36 11.97 -21.32
N GLN A 479 -15.41 11.41 -21.92
CA GLN A 479 -15.69 11.62 -23.34
C GLN A 479 -17.17 11.87 -23.56
N TYR A 480 -17.47 12.92 -24.32
CA TYR A 480 -18.83 13.25 -24.74
C TYR A 480 -19.33 12.24 -25.79
N VAL A 481 -20.63 11.94 -25.73
CA VAL A 481 -21.28 11.02 -26.67
C VAL A 481 -21.60 11.73 -28.00
N ALA A 482 -22.01 13.00 -27.91
CA ALA A 482 -22.36 13.84 -29.05
C ALA A 482 -21.21 13.91 -30.08
N PRO A 483 -21.45 13.59 -31.36
CA PRO A 483 -20.40 13.54 -32.39
C PRO A 483 -19.55 14.80 -32.48
N GLU A 484 -20.18 15.97 -32.30
CA GLU A 484 -19.54 17.29 -32.42
C GLU A 484 -18.56 17.56 -31.27
N ARG A 485 -18.77 16.93 -30.12
CA ARG A 485 -17.93 17.08 -28.91
C ARG A 485 -17.05 15.87 -28.62
N ARG A 486 -17.22 14.77 -29.35
CA ARG A 486 -16.57 13.49 -29.09
C ARG A 486 -15.04 13.56 -29.13
N GLY A 487 -14.49 14.41 -29.99
CA GLY A 487 -13.06 14.65 -30.13
C GLY A 487 -12.51 15.76 -29.23
N VAL A 488 -13.33 16.39 -28.39
CA VAL A 488 -12.88 17.49 -27.54
C VAL A 488 -11.97 16.93 -26.44
N PRO A 489 -10.73 17.41 -26.29
CA PRO A 489 -9.89 17.06 -25.16
C PRO A 489 -10.47 17.64 -23.86
N THR A 490 -10.71 16.78 -22.88
CA THR A 490 -11.40 17.13 -21.62
C THR A 490 -10.49 16.95 -20.40
N THR A 491 -11.03 17.21 -19.21
CA THR A 491 -10.38 16.99 -17.92
C THR A 491 -9.08 17.78 -17.78
N TYR A 492 -7.94 17.12 -17.59
CA TYR A 492 -6.65 17.77 -17.42
C TYR A 492 -5.75 17.66 -18.66
N TYR A 493 -6.34 17.33 -19.82
CA TYR A 493 -5.66 17.25 -21.12
C TYR A 493 -6.11 18.33 -22.11
N THR A 494 -6.66 19.44 -21.62
CA THR A 494 -7.09 20.53 -22.51
C THR A 494 -5.88 21.20 -23.19
N PRO A 495 -6.06 21.93 -24.30
CA PRO A 495 -4.96 22.66 -24.96
C PRO A 495 -4.26 23.66 -24.04
N GLU A 496 -4.98 24.14 -23.02
CA GLU A 496 -4.50 25.09 -22.01
C GLU A 496 -3.85 24.40 -20.80
N ALA A 497 -3.94 23.08 -20.68
CA ALA A 497 -3.28 22.32 -19.62
C ALA A 497 -1.78 22.16 -19.89
N GLY A 498 -0.99 21.79 -18.88
CA GLY A 498 0.47 21.72 -19.00
C GLY A 498 0.97 20.85 -20.16
N LEU A 499 0.33 19.71 -20.42
CA LEU A 499 0.65 18.87 -21.59
C LEU A 499 0.27 19.55 -22.92
N GLY A 500 -0.92 20.15 -23.00
CA GLY A 500 -1.37 20.88 -24.18
C GLY A 500 -0.44 22.05 -24.55
N LEU A 501 -0.05 22.85 -23.55
CA LEU A 501 0.90 23.95 -23.72
C LEU A 501 2.29 23.45 -24.14
N ALA A 502 2.76 22.33 -23.59
CA ALA A 502 4.04 21.74 -23.97
C ALA A 502 4.06 21.27 -25.43
N ILE A 503 3.00 20.60 -25.89
CA ILE A 503 2.84 20.17 -27.29
C ILE A 503 2.78 21.37 -28.23
N ALA A 504 1.95 22.38 -27.88
CA ALA A 504 1.79 23.58 -28.69
C ALA A 504 3.09 24.39 -28.82
N GLU A 505 3.84 24.58 -27.72
CA GLU A 505 5.10 25.31 -27.75
C GLU A 505 6.21 24.55 -28.50
N GLN A 506 6.28 23.23 -28.36
CA GLN A 506 7.22 22.42 -29.16
C GLN A 506 6.94 22.56 -30.66
N ARG A 507 5.67 22.50 -31.05
CA ARG A 507 5.27 22.69 -32.45
C ARG A 507 5.69 24.06 -32.97
N ARG A 508 5.45 25.13 -32.19
CA ARG A 508 5.86 26.50 -32.52
C ARG A 508 7.38 26.63 -32.68
N LEU A 509 8.15 26.03 -31.78
CA LEU A 509 9.62 26.06 -31.84
C LEU A 509 10.14 25.36 -33.09
N ARG A 510 9.62 24.16 -33.38
CA ARG A 510 9.99 23.41 -34.60
C ARG A 510 9.68 24.17 -35.87
N GLU A 511 8.51 24.79 -35.95
CA GLU A 511 8.15 25.66 -37.07
C GLU A 511 9.14 26.84 -37.21
N ALA A 512 9.48 27.49 -36.10
CA ALA A 512 10.41 28.62 -36.08
C ALA A 512 11.84 28.25 -36.53
N VAL A 513 12.27 27.00 -36.29
CA VAL A 513 13.59 26.50 -36.69
C VAL A 513 13.57 25.66 -37.98
N GLY A 514 12.42 25.54 -38.65
CA GLY A 514 12.28 24.79 -39.91
C GLY A 514 12.43 23.26 -39.78
N LEU A 515 12.14 22.69 -38.61
CA LEU A 515 12.11 21.24 -38.40
C LEU A 515 10.79 20.62 -38.92
N PRO A 516 10.76 19.30 -39.21
CA PRO A 516 9.53 18.63 -39.63
C PRO A 516 8.38 18.83 -38.64
N ALA A 517 7.15 18.97 -39.14
CA ALA A 517 5.99 19.30 -38.31
C ALA A 517 5.60 18.20 -37.30
N GLY A 518 5.86 16.93 -37.63
CA GLY A 518 5.48 15.79 -36.78
C GLY A 518 6.26 15.74 -35.47
N LEU A 519 5.52 15.60 -34.37
CA LEU A 519 6.06 15.39 -33.02
C LEU A 519 6.04 13.91 -32.65
N ARG A 520 7.06 13.48 -31.90
CA ARG A 520 7.06 12.19 -31.20
C ARG A 520 6.70 12.44 -29.73
N VAL A 521 5.46 12.10 -29.37
CA VAL A 521 4.91 12.33 -28.03
C VAL A 521 4.83 11.00 -27.28
N GLY A 522 5.49 10.92 -26.13
CA GLY A 522 5.38 9.79 -25.20
C GLY A 522 4.46 10.14 -24.03
N VAL A 523 3.62 9.21 -23.60
CA VAL A 523 2.78 9.37 -22.41
C VAL A 523 2.88 8.12 -21.55
N LEU A 524 3.35 8.30 -20.31
CA LEU A 524 3.36 7.27 -19.28
C LEU A 524 2.01 7.34 -18.57
N GLY A 525 1.18 6.31 -18.76
CA GLY A 525 -0.25 6.33 -18.49
C GLY A 525 -1.07 6.54 -19.77
N LEU A 526 -2.30 5.99 -19.79
CA LEU A 526 -3.20 6.12 -20.94
C LEU A 526 -4.55 6.75 -20.58
N GLY A 527 -5.11 6.38 -19.43
CA GLY A 527 -6.50 6.73 -19.10
C GLY A 527 -7.45 6.23 -20.19
N VAL A 528 -8.38 7.09 -20.64
CA VAL A 528 -9.27 6.77 -21.78
C VAL A 528 -8.68 7.15 -23.15
N GLY A 529 -7.41 7.57 -23.19
CA GLY A 529 -6.74 8.04 -24.40
C GLY A 529 -6.98 9.52 -24.74
N THR A 530 -7.53 10.33 -23.82
CA THR A 530 -7.89 11.74 -24.08
C THR A 530 -6.74 12.58 -24.64
N SER A 531 -5.51 12.36 -24.18
CA SER A 531 -4.33 13.08 -24.67
C SER A 531 -4.05 12.83 -26.16
N ALA A 532 -4.54 11.73 -26.75
CA ALA A 532 -4.44 11.49 -28.19
C ALA A 532 -5.24 12.51 -29.02
N ALA A 533 -6.24 13.19 -28.43
CA ALA A 533 -6.98 14.27 -29.07
C ALA A 533 -6.15 15.56 -29.26
N LEU A 534 -5.00 15.68 -28.60
CA LEU A 534 -4.07 16.81 -28.77
C LEU A 534 -3.13 16.62 -29.97
N LEU A 535 -3.10 15.43 -30.57
CA LEU A 535 -2.15 15.06 -31.61
C LEU A 535 -2.68 15.32 -33.03
N GLN A 536 -1.76 15.62 -33.95
CA GLN A 536 -2.02 15.90 -35.36
C GLN A 536 -1.58 14.72 -36.25
N ALA A 537 -1.95 14.74 -37.53
CA ALA A 537 -1.76 13.61 -38.45
C ALA A 537 -0.29 13.18 -38.62
N GLU A 538 0.64 14.12 -38.53
CA GLU A 538 2.08 13.91 -38.66
C GLU A 538 2.72 13.39 -37.36
N ASP A 539 1.99 13.41 -36.24
CA ASP A 539 2.52 13.03 -34.94
C ASP A 539 2.51 11.52 -34.73
N THR A 540 3.38 11.06 -33.84
CA THR A 540 3.32 9.71 -33.26
C THR A 540 3.11 9.81 -31.77
N GLY A 541 2.01 9.24 -31.28
CA GLY A 541 1.70 9.11 -29.85
C GLY A 541 2.02 7.70 -29.36
N ARG A 542 2.96 7.59 -28.41
CA ARG A 542 3.32 6.32 -27.77
C ARG A 542 2.87 6.30 -26.31
N PHE A 543 1.98 5.38 -25.95
CA PHE A 543 1.37 5.30 -24.63
C PHE A 543 1.81 4.03 -23.90
N TYR A 544 2.14 4.17 -22.62
CA TYR A 544 2.52 3.06 -21.74
C TYR A 544 1.45 2.86 -20.68
N GLU A 545 0.80 1.70 -20.64
CA GLU A 545 -0.29 1.41 -19.70
C GLU A 545 -0.11 0.04 -19.08
N ILE A 546 -0.20 -0.01 -17.74
CA ILE A 546 0.03 -1.23 -16.96
C ILE A 546 -1.25 -2.02 -16.75
N ASP A 547 -2.41 -1.37 -16.76
CA ASP A 547 -3.70 -2.00 -16.51
C ASP A 547 -4.36 -2.46 -17.82
N PRO A 548 -4.49 -3.79 -18.06
CA PRO A 548 -5.11 -4.31 -19.27
C PRO A 548 -6.59 -3.91 -19.42
N ALA A 549 -7.30 -3.63 -18.32
CA ALA A 549 -8.70 -3.17 -18.39
C ALA A 549 -8.79 -1.72 -18.92
N VAL A 550 -7.82 -0.87 -18.58
CA VAL A 550 -7.74 0.50 -19.10
C VAL A 550 -7.40 0.49 -20.59
N LEU A 551 -6.44 -0.34 -21.00
CA LEU A 551 -6.10 -0.57 -22.41
C LEU A 551 -7.30 -1.02 -23.24
N ALA A 552 -8.07 -1.99 -22.74
CA ALA A 552 -9.28 -2.49 -23.41
C ALA A 552 -10.32 -1.38 -23.61
N LEU A 553 -10.62 -0.61 -22.56
CA LEU A 553 -11.57 0.50 -22.61
C LEU A 553 -11.13 1.61 -23.58
N ALA A 554 -9.85 1.99 -23.55
CA ALA A 554 -9.30 3.03 -24.43
C ALA A 554 -9.27 2.60 -25.91
N ARG A 555 -9.10 1.30 -26.19
CA ARG A 555 -9.26 0.71 -27.53
C ARG A 555 -10.70 0.70 -28.03
N GLY A 556 -11.66 1.02 -27.17
CA GLY A 556 -13.08 1.12 -27.51
C GLY A 556 -13.91 -0.09 -27.12
N GLU A 557 -13.39 -1.01 -26.31
CA GLU A 557 -14.20 -2.11 -25.77
C GLU A 557 -15.37 -1.56 -24.95
N GLY A 558 -16.57 -2.11 -25.18
CA GLY A 558 -17.82 -1.61 -24.59
C GLY A 558 -18.39 -0.36 -25.27
N GLY A 559 -17.68 0.25 -26.23
CA GLY A 559 -18.18 1.38 -27.02
C GLY A 559 -18.25 2.72 -26.27
N TYR A 560 -17.54 2.84 -25.14
CA TYR A 560 -17.58 4.04 -24.30
C TYR A 560 -16.63 5.14 -24.76
N PHE A 561 -15.44 4.75 -25.24
CA PHE A 561 -14.37 5.68 -25.59
C PHE A 561 -13.83 5.43 -26.99
N SER A 562 -13.36 6.48 -27.66
CA SER A 562 -12.90 6.40 -29.04
C SER A 562 -11.71 7.28 -29.38
N PHE A 563 -11.11 7.99 -28.42
CA PHE A 563 -9.99 8.91 -28.70
C PHE A 563 -8.85 8.27 -29.49
N LEU A 564 -8.46 7.03 -29.16
CA LEU A 564 -7.39 6.32 -29.88
C LEU A 564 -7.74 5.94 -31.32
N ARG A 565 -9.03 5.73 -31.60
CA ARG A 565 -9.52 5.41 -32.95
C ARG A 565 -9.75 6.67 -33.78
N ASP A 566 -10.21 7.73 -33.12
CA ASP A 566 -10.65 8.96 -33.78
C ASP A 566 -9.50 9.98 -33.94
N THR A 567 -8.35 9.78 -33.29
CA THR A 567 -7.15 10.63 -33.48
C THR A 567 -6.56 10.44 -34.89
N PRO A 568 -6.10 11.51 -35.54
CA PRO A 568 -5.43 11.41 -36.84
C PRO A 568 -3.97 10.91 -36.73
N ALA A 569 -3.40 10.90 -35.52
CA ALA A 569 -2.00 10.56 -35.29
C ALA A 569 -1.73 9.05 -35.34
N ARG A 570 -0.46 8.66 -35.53
CA ARG A 570 -0.05 7.27 -35.36
C ARG A 570 0.01 6.92 -33.87
N VAL A 571 -0.77 5.92 -33.44
CA VAL A 571 -0.80 5.45 -32.05
C VAL A 571 0.03 4.17 -31.87
N GLU A 572 0.89 4.16 -30.86
CA GLU A 572 1.65 3.01 -30.40
C GLU A 572 1.31 2.72 -28.93
N LEU A 573 0.93 1.48 -28.62
CA LEU A 573 0.56 1.08 -27.27
C LEU A 573 1.57 0.08 -26.73
N VAL A 574 2.09 0.33 -25.53
CA VAL A 574 2.99 -0.56 -24.80
C VAL A 574 2.30 -1.02 -23.51
N GLU A 575 2.02 -2.32 -23.42
CA GLU A 575 1.44 -2.90 -22.20
C GLU A 575 2.55 -3.20 -21.19
N GLY A 576 2.41 -2.66 -19.98
CA GLY A 576 3.33 -2.90 -18.86
C GLY A 576 3.62 -1.65 -18.02
N ASP A 577 4.44 -1.82 -16.98
CA ASP A 577 4.92 -0.69 -16.18
C ASP A 577 5.78 0.23 -17.06
N ALA A 578 5.45 1.52 -17.05
CA ALA A 578 6.06 2.51 -17.92
C ALA A 578 7.58 2.65 -17.70
N ARG A 579 8.04 2.64 -16.45
CA ARG A 579 9.46 2.75 -16.12
C ARG A 579 10.22 1.50 -16.56
N ILE A 580 9.71 0.31 -16.23
CA ILE A 580 10.36 -0.95 -16.65
C ILE A 580 10.45 -1.04 -18.18
N SER A 581 9.40 -0.59 -18.88
CA SER A 581 9.36 -0.59 -20.34
C SER A 581 10.42 0.34 -20.93
N LEU A 582 10.53 1.56 -20.42
CA LEU A 582 11.56 2.52 -20.84
C LEU A 582 12.98 2.00 -20.54
N GLU A 583 13.23 1.41 -19.36
CA GLU A 583 14.52 0.78 -19.04
C GLU A 583 14.91 -0.28 -20.09
N ARG A 584 13.98 -1.18 -20.42
CA ARG A 584 14.20 -2.23 -21.44
C ARG A 584 14.42 -1.64 -22.84
N GLU A 585 13.66 -0.64 -23.22
CA GLU A 585 13.80 0.04 -24.51
C GLU A 585 15.15 0.72 -24.63
N LEU A 586 15.62 1.39 -23.56
CA LEU A 586 16.92 2.03 -23.53
C LEU A 586 18.06 1.01 -23.64
N GLU A 587 17.95 -0.12 -22.92
CA GLU A 587 18.93 -1.21 -22.95
C GLU A 587 18.99 -1.92 -24.32
N ALA A 588 17.84 -2.15 -24.97
CA ALA A 588 17.76 -2.95 -26.19
C ALA A 588 17.88 -2.14 -27.49
N GLY A 589 17.35 -0.92 -27.52
CA GLY A 589 17.17 -0.12 -28.75
C GLY A 589 17.61 1.34 -28.63
N GLY A 590 18.09 1.77 -27.47
CA GLY A 590 18.47 3.16 -27.22
C GLY A 590 17.28 4.09 -26.93
N PRO A 591 17.53 5.41 -26.88
CA PRO A 591 16.52 6.38 -26.50
C PRO A 591 15.42 6.51 -27.56
N GLN A 592 14.19 6.79 -27.11
CA GLN A 592 13.03 6.89 -27.99
C GLN A 592 12.94 8.23 -28.74
N GLY A 593 13.65 9.26 -28.28
CA GLY A 593 13.70 10.59 -28.93
C GLY A 593 12.37 11.34 -28.85
N PHE A 594 11.75 11.41 -27.68
CA PHE A 594 10.49 12.15 -27.50
C PHE A 594 10.70 13.67 -27.51
N ASP A 595 9.91 14.38 -28.32
CA ASP A 595 9.84 15.85 -28.27
C ASP A 595 9.09 16.31 -27.02
N VAL A 596 8.07 15.54 -26.62
CA VAL A 596 7.33 15.71 -25.37
C VAL A 596 7.15 14.35 -24.73
N LEU A 597 7.57 14.19 -23.48
CA LEU A 597 7.26 13.02 -22.65
C LEU A 597 6.38 13.47 -21.49
N ALA A 598 5.24 12.81 -21.29
CA ALA A 598 4.31 13.13 -20.22
C ALA A 598 4.27 12.00 -19.18
N LEU A 599 4.29 12.34 -17.89
CA LEU A 599 3.98 11.42 -16.80
C LEU A 599 2.57 11.72 -16.29
N ASP A 600 1.67 10.76 -16.49
CA ASP A 600 0.28 10.83 -16.06
C ASP A 600 -0.20 9.46 -15.55
N THR A 601 0.61 8.84 -14.69
CA THR A 601 0.31 7.55 -14.07
C THR A 601 -0.26 7.76 -12.68
N PHE A 602 -1.41 7.15 -12.40
CA PHE A 602 -2.06 7.28 -11.10
C PHE A 602 -2.60 5.94 -10.60
N SER A 603 -2.46 5.72 -9.29
CA SER A 603 -3.29 4.77 -8.56
C SER A 603 -4.26 5.61 -7.72
N SER A 604 -5.49 5.81 -8.23
CA SER A 604 -6.44 6.79 -7.68
C SER A 604 -5.84 8.21 -7.67
N ASP A 605 -5.63 8.83 -6.51
CA ASP A 605 -5.11 10.23 -6.43
C ASP A 605 -3.57 10.31 -6.44
N ALA A 606 -2.84 9.22 -6.22
CA ALA A 606 -1.38 9.24 -6.08
C ALA A 606 -0.61 8.74 -7.31
N VAL A 607 0.40 9.52 -7.68
CA VAL A 607 1.46 9.07 -8.60
C VAL A 607 2.32 8.04 -7.88
N PRO A 608 2.54 6.84 -8.44
CA PRO A 608 3.41 5.84 -7.85
C PRO A 608 4.82 6.39 -7.59
N VAL A 609 5.31 6.20 -6.36
CA VAL A 609 6.58 6.78 -5.88
C VAL A 609 7.77 6.42 -6.78
N HIS A 610 7.80 5.20 -7.33
CA HIS A 610 8.89 4.74 -8.19
C HIS A 610 8.97 5.42 -9.56
N LEU A 611 7.95 6.18 -9.94
CA LEU A 611 7.90 6.98 -11.17
C LEU A 611 8.31 8.44 -10.92
N LEU A 612 8.56 8.81 -9.66
CA LEU A 612 8.96 10.16 -9.25
C LEU A 612 10.30 10.19 -8.54
N THR A 613 11.11 9.13 -8.61
CA THR A 613 12.48 9.15 -8.11
C THR A 613 13.40 9.89 -9.07
N GLN A 614 14.53 10.39 -8.56
CA GLN A 614 15.55 11.02 -9.39
C GLN A 614 16.02 10.11 -10.54
N GLU A 615 16.17 8.81 -10.27
CA GLU A 615 16.53 7.80 -11.26
C GLU A 615 15.46 7.66 -12.36
N ALA A 616 14.18 7.71 -11.97
CA ALA A 616 13.08 7.70 -12.94
C ALA A 616 13.07 8.95 -13.82
N VAL A 617 13.24 10.15 -13.23
CA VAL A 617 13.29 11.40 -14.01
C VAL A 617 14.54 11.43 -14.91
N ALA A 618 15.67 10.89 -14.46
CA ALA A 618 16.88 10.75 -15.27
C ALA A 618 16.66 9.81 -16.46
N LEU A 619 15.97 8.68 -16.26
CA LEU A 619 15.55 7.78 -17.33
C LEU A 619 14.67 8.52 -18.33
N TYR A 620 13.66 9.27 -17.87
CA TYR A 620 12.78 10.03 -18.76
C TYR A 620 13.56 11.03 -19.61
N ARG A 621 14.49 11.76 -19.00
CA ARG A 621 15.40 12.67 -19.70
C ARG A 621 16.25 11.95 -20.76
N ALA A 622 16.72 10.74 -20.49
CA ALA A 622 17.49 9.97 -21.46
C ALA A 622 16.68 9.60 -22.71
N HIS A 623 15.36 9.47 -22.61
CA HIS A 623 14.48 9.21 -23.76
C HIS A 623 14.04 10.47 -24.52
N LEU A 624 14.37 11.68 -24.06
CA LEU A 624 14.01 12.92 -24.74
C LEU A 624 14.89 13.17 -25.97
N ALA A 625 14.31 13.76 -27.01
CA ALA A 625 15.05 14.38 -28.09
C ALA A 625 15.85 15.60 -27.59
N PRO A 626 16.83 16.11 -28.36
CA PRO A 626 17.39 17.43 -28.12
C PRO A 626 16.26 18.48 -28.02
N HIS A 627 16.32 19.35 -27.00
CA HIS A 627 15.26 20.31 -26.67
C HIS A 627 13.90 19.70 -26.28
N GLY A 628 13.81 18.37 -26.14
CA GLY A 628 12.61 17.70 -25.69
C GLY A 628 12.25 18.07 -24.25
N VAL A 629 10.95 18.02 -23.93
CA VAL A 629 10.42 18.47 -22.63
C VAL A 629 9.67 17.37 -21.91
N LEU A 630 9.68 17.45 -20.59
CA LEU A 630 8.98 16.53 -19.70
C LEU A 630 7.81 17.25 -19.02
N ALA A 631 6.60 16.73 -19.17
CA ALA A 631 5.40 17.25 -18.52
C ALA A 631 4.94 16.27 -17.43
N LEU A 632 5.09 16.63 -16.16
CA LEU A 632 4.73 15.79 -15.03
C LEU A 632 3.38 16.24 -14.45
N HIS A 633 2.36 15.39 -14.50
CA HIS A 633 1.12 15.64 -13.78
C HIS A 633 1.32 15.36 -12.29
N ILE A 634 1.22 16.39 -11.46
CA ILE A 634 1.53 16.34 -10.02
C ILE A 634 0.34 16.74 -9.14
N SER A 635 -0.88 16.66 -9.69
CA SER A 635 -2.10 16.88 -8.93
C SER A 635 -2.24 15.81 -7.85
N ASN A 636 -2.39 16.24 -6.61
CA ASN A 636 -2.68 15.36 -5.48
C ASN A 636 -3.35 16.18 -4.37
N VAL A 637 -4.28 15.57 -3.64
CA VAL A 637 -5.01 16.21 -2.54
C VAL A 637 -4.17 16.25 -1.26
N HIS A 638 -3.37 15.21 -1.02
CA HIS A 638 -2.66 14.96 0.24
C HIS A 638 -1.16 15.26 0.21
N LEU A 639 -0.54 15.27 -0.97
CA LEU A 639 0.89 15.44 -1.19
C LEU A 639 1.17 16.77 -1.92
N ASP A 640 2.26 17.43 -1.53
CA ASP A 640 2.86 18.56 -2.25
C ASP A 640 4.14 18.10 -2.96
N LEU A 641 3.99 17.82 -4.26
CA LEU A 641 5.06 17.30 -5.11
C LEU A 641 5.86 18.41 -5.82
N VAL A 642 5.48 19.68 -5.63
CA VAL A 642 6.20 20.82 -6.25
C VAL A 642 7.65 20.88 -5.77
N PRO A 643 7.97 20.86 -4.46
CA PRO A 643 9.36 20.92 -4.01
C PRO A 643 10.20 19.74 -4.52
N LEU A 644 9.61 18.54 -4.58
CA LEU A 644 10.25 17.32 -5.04
C LEU A 644 10.67 17.44 -6.52
N THR A 645 9.72 17.81 -7.39
CA THR A 645 9.99 17.95 -8.83
C THR A 645 10.99 19.07 -9.12
N LEU A 646 10.98 20.17 -8.35
CA LEU A 646 12.01 21.21 -8.44
C LEU A 646 13.39 20.71 -8.05
N ALA A 647 13.49 19.86 -7.02
CA ALA A 647 14.75 19.26 -6.61
C ALA A 647 15.32 18.36 -7.71
N HIS A 648 14.49 17.55 -8.36
CA HIS A 648 14.89 16.74 -9.51
C HIS A 648 15.28 17.57 -10.72
N ALA A 649 14.52 18.63 -11.03
CA ALA A 649 14.86 19.55 -12.11
C ALA A 649 16.24 20.16 -11.92
N ARG A 650 16.53 20.68 -10.72
CA ARG A 650 17.86 21.24 -10.37
C ARG A 650 18.97 20.19 -10.48
N ALA A 651 18.76 18.99 -9.94
CA ALA A 651 19.76 17.91 -9.97
C ALA A 651 20.11 17.45 -11.40
N LEU A 652 19.15 17.56 -12.33
CA LEU A 652 19.31 17.12 -13.72
C LEU A 652 19.60 18.28 -14.69
N GLY A 653 19.77 19.50 -14.19
CA GLY A 653 20.04 20.69 -15.01
C GLY A 653 18.87 21.11 -15.90
N LEU A 654 17.63 20.93 -15.42
CA LEU A 654 16.40 21.32 -16.10
C LEU A 654 15.78 22.55 -15.45
N HIS A 655 15.08 23.34 -16.25
CA HIS A 655 14.26 24.47 -15.83
C HIS A 655 12.80 24.04 -15.63
N ALA A 656 12.15 24.56 -14.60
CA ALA A 656 10.84 24.11 -14.16
C ALA A 656 9.79 25.23 -14.20
N ALA A 657 8.64 24.92 -14.79
CA ALA A 657 7.46 25.77 -14.76
C ALA A 657 6.24 24.99 -14.24
N LEU A 658 5.58 25.54 -13.23
CA LEU A 658 4.33 25.03 -12.70
C LEU A 658 3.17 25.66 -13.46
N VAL A 659 2.39 24.84 -14.15
CA VAL A 659 1.14 25.23 -14.82
C VAL A 659 -0.02 24.78 -13.93
N VAL A 660 -0.83 25.73 -13.48
CA VAL A 660 -2.04 25.47 -12.69
C VAL A 660 -3.26 25.85 -13.50
N ASN A 661 -4.10 24.85 -13.78
CA ASN A 661 -5.41 25.03 -14.41
C ASN A 661 -6.49 24.92 -13.35
N GLU A 662 -7.44 25.84 -13.35
CA GLU A 662 -8.63 25.77 -12.51
C GLU A 662 -9.78 25.06 -13.24
N THR A 663 -10.73 24.51 -12.48
CA THR A 663 -11.91 23.85 -13.08
C THR A 663 -12.77 24.89 -13.80
N HIS A 664 -12.91 24.77 -15.11
CA HIS A 664 -13.74 25.65 -15.93
C HIS A 664 -14.12 24.96 -17.25
N GLY A 665 -15.42 24.93 -17.56
CA GLY A 665 -15.94 24.24 -18.75
C GLY A 665 -15.55 22.75 -18.73
N ASP A 666 -14.82 22.33 -19.76
CA ASP A 666 -14.37 20.93 -19.92
C ASP A 666 -13.10 20.61 -19.13
N ALA A 667 -12.45 21.63 -18.54
CA ALA A 667 -11.23 21.48 -17.77
C ALA A 667 -11.52 21.11 -16.31
N LEU A 668 -10.81 20.11 -15.79
CA LEU A 668 -10.72 19.82 -14.36
C LEU A 668 -9.42 20.43 -13.80
N ARG A 669 -9.47 20.86 -12.53
CA ARG A 669 -8.31 21.40 -11.85
C ARG A 669 -7.12 20.45 -11.93
N SER A 670 -5.98 20.97 -12.37
CA SER A 670 -4.74 20.20 -12.46
C SER A 670 -3.49 21.05 -12.25
N ASN A 671 -2.45 20.41 -11.73
CA ASN A 671 -1.13 20.97 -11.54
C ASN A 671 -0.12 20.16 -12.36
N TRP A 672 0.51 20.80 -13.34
CA TRP A 672 1.53 20.20 -14.17
C TRP A 672 2.88 20.87 -13.93
N MET A 673 3.93 20.07 -13.76
CA MET A 673 5.30 20.56 -13.75
C MET A 673 5.93 20.29 -15.11
N VAL A 674 6.22 21.35 -15.87
CA VAL A 674 6.89 21.28 -17.17
C VAL A 674 8.39 21.50 -16.94
N LEU A 675 9.20 20.50 -17.24
CA LEU A 675 10.65 20.51 -17.14
C LEU A 675 11.26 20.56 -18.54
N SER A 676 12.17 21.51 -18.76
CA SER A 676 12.85 21.70 -20.05
C SER A 676 14.36 21.90 -19.87
N PRO A 677 15.22 21.39 -20.75
CA PRO A 677 16.62 21.80 -20.80
C PRO A 677 16.77 23.29 -21.14
N ASP A 678 15.80 23.87 -21.85
CA ASP A 678 15.84 25.25 -22.34
C ASP A 678 15.02 26.16 -21.44
N ARG A 679 15.69 27.13 -20.79
CA ARG A 679 15.04 28.11 -19.90
C ARG A 679 13.90 28.83 -20.60
N GLU A 680 14.10 29.20 -21.87
CA GLU A 680 13.18 30.02 -22.66
C GLU A 680 11.89 29.31 -23.04
N PHE A 681 11.84 27.97 -22.99
CA PHE A 681 10.68 27.18 -23.39
C PHE A 681 9.39 27.65 -22.69
N SER A 682 9.45 27.85 -21.37
CA SER A 682 8.30 28.31 -20.58
C SER A 682 8.02 29.81 -20.67
N TRP A 683 8.81 30.56 -21.43
CA TRP A 683 8.64 32.01 -21.69
C TRP A 683 8.06 32.29 -23.07
N GLY A 684 7.85 31.25 -23.89
CA GLY A 684 7.21 31.39 -25.19
C GLY A 684 5.79 31.95 -25.10
N PRO A 685 5.28 32.55 -26.21
CA PRO A 685 3.98 33.18 -26.26
C PRO A 685 2.85 32.23 -25.84
N THR A 686 3.00 30.92 -26.11
CA THR A 686 2.08 29.86 -25.70
C THR A 686 1.88 29.83 -24.18
N PHE A 687 2.96 29.97 -23.39
CA PHE A 687 2.90 29.96 -21.93
C PHE A 687 2.58 31.33 -21.32
N THR A 688 2.96 32.43 -21.97
CA THR A 688 2.71 33.78 -21.42
C THR A 688 1.29 34.30 -21.69
N ARG A 689 0.63 33.79 -22.75
CA ARG A 689 -0.74 34.17 -23.12
C ARG A 689 -1.77 33.11 -22.72
N ALA A 690 -1.33 31.99 -22.13
CA ALA A 690 -2.21 30.94 -21.65
C ALA A 690 -3.20 31.50 -20.62
N SER A 691 -4.41 30.95 -20.65
CA SER A 691 -5.40 31.20 -19.60
C SER A 691 -5.01 30.56 -18.26
N ALA A 692 -4.18 29.51 -18.31
CA ALA A 692 -3.64 28.83 -17.15
C ALA A 692 -2.66 29.73 -16.37
N ARG A 693 -2.62 29.56 -15.04
CA ARG A 693 -1.65 30.27 -14.22
C ARG A 693 -0.30 29.55 -14.30
N VAL A 694 0.65 30.15 -15.01
CA VAL A 694 2.03 29.63 -15.16
C VAL A 694 2.95 30.35 -14.17
N ARG A 695 3.72 29.60 -13.39
CA ARG A 695 4.72 30.11 -12.44
C ARG A 695 6.07 29.47 -12.72
N ARG A 696 7.13 30.26 -12.86
CA ARG A 696 8.48 29.76 -13.12
C ARG A 696 9.21 29.64 -11.80
N LEU A 697 9.46 28.41 -11.36
CA LEU A 697 9.84 28.15 -9.97
C LEU A 697 11.30 27.72 -9.85
N GLY A 698 11.87 28.00 -8.69
CA GLY A 698 13.17 27.52 -8.28
C GLY A 698 13.22 27.28 -6.78
N LEU A 699 14.22 26.52 -6.33
CA LEU A 699 14.48 26.33 -4.90
C LEU A 699 15.28 27.51 -4.34
N ARG A 700 14.98 27.90 -3.09
CA ARG A 700 15.72 28.93 -2.35
C ARG A 700 17.10 28.43 -1.88
N ASP A 701 17.16 27.18 -1.39
CA ASP A 701 18.34 26.55 -0.78
C ASP A 701 18.68 25.19 -1.44
N GLU A 702 19.76 24.51 -1.01
CA GLU A 702 20.00 23.12 -1.40
C GLU A 702 18.92 22.20 -0.80
N PRO A 703 18.40 21.21 -1.56
CA PRO A 703 17.38 20.33 -1.02
C PRO A 703 18.01 19.24 -0.14
N ASP A 704 17.65 19.24 1.15
CA ASP A 704 17.71 18.05 2.02
C ASP A 704 16.67 16.98 1.63
N PHE A 705 15.94 17.18 0.53
CA PHE A 705 14.73 16.43 0.23
C PHE A 705 14.57 16.07 -1.26
N THR A 706 15.22 14.98 -1.69
CA THR A 706 15.03 14.31 -2.99
C THR A 706 14.57 12.87 -2.79
N TRP A 707 13.65 12.39 -3.62
CA TRP A 707 13.38 10.96 -3.71
C TRP A 707 14.37 10.26 -4.62
N THR A 708 14.91 9.15 -4.12
CA THR A 708 15.73 8.20 -4.87
C THR A 708 15.10 6.83 -4.76
N ASP A 709 15.52 5.90 -5.58
CA ASP A 709 15.14 4.49 -5.41
C ASP A 709 15.48 3.99 -4.01
N GLU A 710 16.55 4.48 -3.39
CA GLU A 710 16.94 4.09 -2.03
C GLU A 710 16.11 4.76 -0.93
N LYS A 711 15.70 6.03 -1.12
CA LYS A 711 15.04 6.86 -0.10
C LYS A 711 13.86 7.62 -0.70
N SER A 712 12.63 7.29 -0.26
CA SER A 712 11.42 7.78 -0.92
C SER A 712 10.23 7.90 0.05
N SER A 713 10.43 8.56 1.20
CA SER A 713 9.38 8.69 2.22
C SER A 713 8.33 9.73 1.83
N VAL A 714 7.06 9.34 1.91
CA VAL A 714 5.89 10.21 1.68
C VAL A 714 5.68 11.25 2.79
N LEU A 715 6.23 11.01 3.99
CA LEU A 715 6.02 11.89 5.15
C LEU A 715 6.52 13.33 4.93
N HIS A 716 7.56 13.48 4.12
CA HIS A 716 8.18 14.77 3.85
C HIS A 716 7.42 15.60 2.81
N VAL A 717 6.61 14.97 1.95
CA VAL A 717 5.73 15.65 0.97
C VAL A 717 4.29 15.78 1.44
N LEU A 718 3.95 15.34 2.66
CA LEU A 718 2.60 15.55 3.20
C LEU A 718 2.26 17.05 3.21
N ARG A 719 1.11 17.41 2.64
CA ARG A 719 0.67 18.80 2.55
C ARG A 719 0.40 19.36 3.95
N ARG A 720 1.16 20.38 4.36
CA ARG A 720 1.06 21.04 5.69
C ARG A 720 0.22 22.33 5.69
N GLY A 721 -0.36 22.73 4.56
CA GLY A 721 -1.18 23.95 4.40
C GLY A 721 -1.54 24.23 2.94
N THR A 722 -2.23 25.35 2.69
CA THR A 722 -2.68 25.78 1.33
C THR A 722 -1.71 26.76 0.64
N GLY A 723 -0.67 27.22 1.33
CA GLY A 723 0.35 28.11 0.78
C GLY A 723 1.53 27.36 0.15
N PRO A 724 2.31 28.01 -0.75
CA PRO A 724 3.53 27.41 -1.29
C PRO A 724 4.50 27.05 -0.17
N ALA A 725 5.16 25.90 -0.27
CA ALA A 725 6.18 25.50 0.70
C ALA A 725 7.23 26.61 0.85
N ALA A 726 7.66 26.89 2.08
CA ALA A 726 8.60 27.97 2.40
C ALA A 726 9.93 27.90 1.61
N SER A 727 10.27 26.71 1.09
CA SER A 727 11.45 26.40 0.29
C SER A 727 11.34 26.80 -1.20
N VAL A 728 10.15 27.15 -1.68
CA VAL A 728 9.89 27.48 -3.09
C VAL A 728 9.94 28.99 -3.30
N ARG A 729 10.63 29.44 -4.34
CA ARG A 729 10.59 30.84 -4.81
C ARG A 729 10.09 30.93 -6.24
N ASP A 730 9.35 32.00 -6.52
CA ASP A 730 9.10 32.43 -7.90
C ASP A 730 10.35 33.09 -8.45
N VAL A 731 10.84 32.57 -9.58
CA VAL A 731 12.00 33.13 -10.29
C VAL A 731 11.60 34.41 -11.04
N GLU A 732 10.30 34.56 -11.31
CA GLU A 732 9.68 35.72 -11.96
C GLU A 732 9.94 37.03 -11.19
N ALA A 733 10.11 36.98 -9.86
CA ALA A 733 10.40 38.15 -9.03
C ALA A 733 11.88 38.58 -8.99
N ALA A 734 12.82 37.76 -9.48
CA ALA A 734 14.27 38.01 -9.34
C ALA A 734 15.01 38.23 -10.67
N SER A 735 14.43 37.83 -11.81
CA SER A 735 14.99 38.08 -13.14
C SER A 735 13.88 38.01 -14.16
N GLY A 736 13.51 39.14 -14.76
CA GLY A 736 12.55 39.19 -15.86
C GLY A 736 13.01 38.38 -17.09
N PRO A 737 12.23 38.36 -18.18
CA PRO A 737 12.69 37.78 -19.44
C PRO A 737 14.02 38.43 -19.82
N PRO A 738 15.03 37.69 -20.34
CA PRO A 738 16.26 38.31 -20.80
C PRO A 738 15.89 39.39 -21.83
N GLY A 739 16.37 40.62 -21.60
CA GLY A 739 16.19 41.70 -22.57
C GLY A 739 16.79 41.29 -23.93
N PRO A 740 16.25 41.78 -25.05
CA PRO A 740 16.86 41.53 -26.36
C PRO A 740 18.33 41.94 -26.28
N ALA A 741 19.22 41.04 -26.70
CA ALA A 741 20.66 41.30 -26.71
C ALA A 741 20.90 42.64 -27.40
N SER A 742 21.34 43.64 -26.63
CA SER A 742 21.72 44.93 -27.20
C SER A 742 22.89 44.67 -28.14
N ALA A 743 22.63 44.74 -29.44
CA ALA A 743 23.69 44.84 -30.44
C ALA A 743 24.58 46.02 -30.02
N GLN A 744 25.82 45.73 -29.64
CA GLN A 744 26.82 46.77 -29.50
C GLN A 744 26.97 47.45 -30.86
N PRO A 745 26.79 48.77 -30.97
CA PRO A 745 27.18 49.47 -32.19
C PRO A 745 28.70 49.32 -32.33
N GLY A 746 29.13 48.88 -33.51
CA GLY A 746 30.54 48.73 -33.84
C GLY A 746 31.29 50.01 -33.53
N ALA A 747 32.41 49.87 -32.83
CA ALA A 747 33.45 50.89 -32.80
C ALA A 747 34.22 50.85 -34.12
N GLU A 748 34.42 52.04 -34.68
CA GLU A 748 35.13 52.37 -35.93
C GLU A 748 36.53 51.78 -36.05
#